data_AF-A0A951VNQ0-F1
#
_entry.id   AF-A0A951VNQ0-F1
#
_cell.length_a   1.000
_cell.length_b   1.000
_cell.length_c   1.000
_cell.angle_alpha   90.00
_cell.angle_beta   90.00
_cell.angle_gamma   90.00
#
_symmetry.space_group_name_H-M   'P 1'
#
loop_
_entity.id
_entity.type
_entity.pdbx_description
1 polymer ?
#
loop_
_entity_poly.entity_id
_entity_poly.type
_entity_poly.pdbx_seq_one_letter_code
_entity_poly.pdbx_strand_id
1 'polypeptide(L)'
;MKKQFTLCLMACVFVLQSYAQLSGSRQVPSDHYPDLQSIADSLNLHGIGQGGVTFYLQGGNVFISGPIEFTASGTEVSPVFIGWDGNGLKPQVQFSGTASNADAGFLLRGVDYYTIEGVIISNPSSDLEYGIWLTNASAENGAHHNTIRNMEISLDKLNTNQTEGIKVSASPAAAVFDGNNHYNHFFNNKISNVTIGYNIDGVNSNTALMGVGNKIGVEGQGVSLITDIVMAGAFIQDQNGFSLTNTTIRDLTRLGGGTTAPAGISTASGNPTANLDNEFEISGNTIENLTSATTSIYGIYLSARKAVYHINGNKIHHVTATGGGSNAADGIMVLGTSIEANIYNNMVSGIAAPASAISGNCATRGISVRTYSLARVYYNTVFIELEATNPNHHSAAFTIYNNSDPVEMRNNIFVNKTTFPSGNNGISAAFYKRTPSLSNVMGSTDNNIYYGGIPDDNHLIFYGHNNTNPGKDQTLEQYKARAVSFDQQSFTEDVPFVAGDDLHIDVSSSTQARANAQPILEPFTVDVDYDGMPRDATTPDIGADEISYAYPTTAIEPVPSNGQNQVSVDLGLLGWSYIPEPDFSLPAGFKLYIGLTANLTESDLLGWTPYVTGQTNYTASLSGFPLDYATTYYWKVVPSVNASGGPDATGVELWQFTT
;
A
#
# COMPACT_ATOMS: atom_id res chain seq x y z
N MET A 1 -75.24 -56.62 -1.82
CA MET A 1 -73.93 -56.74 -1.16
C MET A 1 -73.03 -55.60 -1.64
N LYS A 2 -72.87 -54.54 -0.83
CA LYS A 2 -71.94 -53.43 -1.07
C LYS A 2 -70.68 -53.69 -0.24
N LYS A 3 -69.51 -53.79 -0.87
CA LYS A 3 -68.21 -53.83 -0.18
C LYS A 3 -67.72 -52.39 0.00
N GLN A 4 -67.63 -51.93 1.23
CA GLN A 4 -66.94 -50.69 1.60
C GLN A 4 -65.45 -50.99 1.75
N PHE A 5 -64.61 -50.27 1.02
CA PHE A 5 -63.17 -50.18 1.28
C PHE A 5 -62.95 -48.94 2.16
N THR A 6 -62.52 -49.16 3.40
CA THR A 6 -62.07 -48.08 4.30
C THR A 6 -60.59 -47.84 4.02
N LEU A 7 -60.26 -46.70 3.44
CA LEU A 7 -58.89 -46.20 3.30
C LEU A 7 -58.48 -45.54 4.62
N CYS A 8 -57.50 -46.13 5.31
CA CYS A 8 -56.92 -45.55 6.53
C CYS A 8 -55.84 -44.53 6.12
N LEU A 9 -56.13 -43.24 6.26
CA LEU A 9 -55.18 -42.16 6.03
C LEU A 9 -54.36 -41.96 7.31
N MET A 10 -53.12 -42.44 7.32
CA MET A 10 -52.17 -42.24 8.42
C MET A 10 -51.48 -40.88 8.22
N ALA A 11 -51.97 -39.85 8.91
CA ALA A 11 -51.37 -38.52 8.93
C ALA A 11 -50.13 -38.52 9.85
N CYS A 12 -48.93 -38.57 9.27
CA CYS A 12 -47.70 -38.26 9.98
C CYS A 12 -47.65 -36.75 10.24
N VAL A 13 -47.94 -36.35 11.49
CA VAL A 13 -47.68 -35.00 11.97
C VAL A 13 -46.16 -34.85 12.16
N PHE A 14 -45.48 -34.21 11.20
CA PHE A 14 -44.14 -33.68 11.43
C PHE A 14 -44.29 -32.49 12.39
N VAL A 15 -43.92 -32.69 13.65
CA VAL A 15 -43.79 -31.59 14.61
C VAL A 15 -42.52 -30.83 14.22
N LEU A 16 -42.67 -29.72 13.51
CA LEU A 16 -41.61 -28.74 13.35
C LEU A 16 -41.35 -28.12 14.73
N GLN A 17 -40.29 -28.54 15.41
CA GLN A 17 -39.80 -27.84 16.59
C GLN A 17 -39.15 -26.53 16.12
N SER A 18 -39.88 -25.42 16.21
CA SER A 18 -39.30 -24.09 16.04
C SER A 18 -38.61 -23.68 17.34
N TYR A 19 -37.28 -23.60 17.35
CA TYR A 19 -36.53 -23.00 18.45
C TYR A 19 -36.63 -21.48 18.40
N ALA A 20 -36.58 -20.81 19.55
CA ALA A 20 -36.45 -19.37 19.60
C ALA A 20 -35.03 -18.98 19.15
N GLN A 21 -34.93 -18.13 18.14
CA GLN A 21 -33.64 -17.68 17.59
C GLN A 21 -32.92 -16.71 18.54
N LEU A 22 -31.60 -16.67 18.47
CA LEU A 22 -30.77 -15.86 19.38
C LEU A 22 -30.77 -14.38 18.99
N SER A 23 -30.94 -13.49 19.96
CA SER A 23 -30.86 -12.05 19.76
C SER A 23 -30.32 -11.29 20.98
N GLY A 24 -29.86 -10.06 20.75
CA GLY A 24 -29.34 -9.16 21.78
C GLY A 24 -27.93 -9.51 22.25
N SER A 25 -27.49 -8.88 23.35
CA SER A 25 -26.11 -9.03 23.85
C SER A 25 -25.99 -10.14 24.90
N ARG A 26 -24.83 -10.82 24.93
CA ARG A 26 -24.44 -11.86 25.90
C ARG A 26 -22.99 -11.63 26.32
N GLN A 27 -22.70 -11.91 27.59
CA GLN A 27 -21.33 -11.88 28.13
C GLN A 27 -20.75 -13.29 28.14
N VAL A 28 -19.46 -13.39 27.84
CA VAL A 28 -18.72 -14.65 27.80
C VAL A 28 -17.41 -14.47 28.56
N PRO A 29 -17.16 -15.24 29.64
CA PRO A 29 -17.99 -16.32 30.15
C PRO A 29 -19.24 -15.84 30.90
N SER A 30 -20.27 -16.68 30.92
CA SER A 30 -21.45 -16.57 31.79
C SER A 30 -22.06 -17.95 32.03
N ASP A 31 -23.07 -18.06 32.91
CA ASP A 31 -23.72 -19.35 33.22
C ASP A 31 -24.27 -20.08 31.98
N HIS A 32 -24.73 -19.34 30.97
CA HIS A 32 -25.28 -19.90 29.73
C HIS A 32 -24.24 -20.00 28.61
N TYR A 33 -23.16 -19.23 28.72
CA TYR A 33 -22.08 -19.20 27.74
C TYR A 33 -20.73 -19.29 28.45
N PRO A 34 -20.37 -20.45 29.03
CA PRO A 34 -19.15 -20.59 29.82
C PRO A 34 -17.87 -20.48 28.96
N ASP A 35 -17.96 -20.71 27.66
CA ASP A 35 -16.85 -20.73 26.71
C ASP A 35 -17.32 -20.38 25.28
N LEU A 36 -16.40 -20.35 24.31
CA LEU A 36 -16.73 -20.06 22.92
C LEU A 36 -17.42 -21.23 22.21
N GLN A 37 -17.24 -22.48 22.65
CA GLN A 37 -17.91 -23.63 22.05
C GLN A 37 -19.43 -23.54 22.25
N SER A 38 -19.86 -23.13 23.45
CA SER A 38 -21.27 -22.91 23.76
C SER A 38 -21.92 -21.83 22.88
N ILE A 39 -21.15 -20.85 22.38
CA ILE A 39 -21.62 -19.86 21.41
C ILE A 39 -21.94 -20.54 20.07
N ALA A 40 -20.99 -21.31 19.53
CA ALA A 40 -21.13 -22.00 18.27
C ALA A 40 -22.27 -23.01 18.30
N ASP A 41 -22.34 -23.84 19.34
CA ASP A 41 -23.42 -24.81 19.55
C ASP A 41 -24.79 -24.12 19.55
N SER A 42 -24.90 -22.99 20.26
CA SER A 42 -26.16 -22.24 20.34
C SER A 42 -26.54 -21.60 19.01
N LEU A 43 -25.59 -20.96 18.30
CA LEU A 43 -25.84 -20.34 17.00
C LEU A 43 -26.24 -21.39 15.95
N ASN A 44 -25.51 -22.50 15.88
CA ASN A 44 -25.77 -23.56 14.91
C ASN A 44 -27.10 -24.27 15.19
N LEU A 45 -27.52 -24.37 16.46
CA LEU A 45 -28.79 -25.02 16.83
C LEU A 45 -30.00 -24.09 16.69
N HIS A 46 -29.89 -22.83 17.10
CA HIS A 46 -31.02 -21.93 17.25
C HIS A 46 -31.11 -20.85 16.17
N GLY A 47 -30.03 -20.59 15.44
CA GLY A 47 -29.97 -19.53 14.44
C GLY A 47 -30.04 -18.12 15.04
N ILE A 48 -30.06 -17.12 14.15
CA ILE A 48 -29.99 -15.70 14.48
C ILE A 48 -31.39 -15.09 14.36
N GLY A 49 -31.83 -14.41 15.42
CA GLY A 49 -33.11 -13.73 15.51
C GLY A 49 -33.02 -12.26 15.09
N GLN A 50 -34.18 -11.60 15.04
CA GLN A 50 -34.29 -10.20 14.62
C GLN A 50 -33.37 -9.28 15.44
N GLY A 51 -32.67 -8.39 14.74
CA GLY A 51 -31.73 -7.43 15.33
C GLY A 51 -30.34 -8.00 15.59
N GLY A 52 -30.12 -9.29 15.33
CA GLY A 52 -28.81 -9.91 15.47
C GLY A 52 -28.44 -10.24 16.91
N VAL A 53 -27.25 -10.80 17.08
CA VAL A 53 -26.74 -11.26 18.38
C VAL A 53 -25.28 -10.83 18.56
N THR A 54 -24.96 -10.44 19.79
CA THR A 54 -23.64 -9.92 20.16
C THR A 54 -23.10 -10.72 21.34
N PHE A 55 -21.93 -11.35 21.17
CA PHE A 55 -21.20 -12.04 22.23
C PHE A 55 -19.97 -11.22 22.59
N TYR A 56 -19.99 -10.60 23.76
CA TYR A 56 -18.85 -9.88 24.31
C TYR A 56 -17.95 -10.84 25.07
N LEU A 57 -16.74 -11.01 24.55
CA LEU A 57 -15.68 -11.75 25.21
C LEU A 57 -15.05 -10.84 26.25
N GLN A 58 -15.18 -11.21 27.53
CA GLN A 58 -14.65 -10.44 28.64
C GLN A 58 -13.13 -10.28 28.51
N GLY A 59 -12.66 -9.03 28.56
CA GLY A 59 -11.24 -8.71 28.44
C GLY A 59 -10.37 -9.36 29.52
N GLY A 60 -9.15 -9.73 29.14
CA GLY A 60 -8.16 -10.41 29.97
C GLY A 60 -8.42 -11.89 30.24
N ASN A 61 -9.55 -12.44 29.80
CA ASN A 61 -9.79 -13.88 29.90
C ASN A 61 -8.95 -14.66 28.89
N VAL A 62 -8.61 -15.90 29.30
CA VAL A 62 -7.99 -16.91 28.46
C VAL A 62 -8.97 -18.07 28.31
N PHE A 63 -9.44 -18.28 27.09
CA PHE A 63 -10.29 -19.40 26.72
C PHE A 63 -9.44 -20.53 26.15
N ILE A 64 -9.71 -21.76 26.55
CA ILE A 64 -9.06 -22.96 26.00
C ILE A 64 -10.08 -23.68 25.14
N SER A 65 -9.73 -23.97 23.88
CA SER A 65 -10.66 -24.61 22.95
C SER A 65 -9.94 -25.51 21.95
N GLY A 66 -10.68 -26.49 21.41
CA GLY A 66 -10.35 -27.05 20.09
C GLY A 66 -10.89 -26.16 18.96
N PRO A 67 -10.75 -26.57 17.69
CA PRO A 67 -11.38 -25.91 16.54
C PRO A 67 -12.87 -25.65 16.75
N ILE A 68 -13.34 -24.45 16.42
CA ILE A 68 -14.75 -24.03 16.54
C ILE A 68 -15.34 -23.79 15.16
N GLU A 69 -16.51 -24.37 14.87
CA GLU A 69 -17.20 -24.22 13.60
C GLU A 69 -18.54 -23.46 13.74
N PHE A 70 -18.72 -22.43 12.91
CA PHE A 70 -19.98 -21.71 12.73
C PHE A 70 -20.58 -22.03 11.36
N THR A 71 -21.89 -22.27 11.33
CA THR A 71 -22.66 -22.66 10.12
C THR A 71 -23.97 -21.90 9.94
N ALA A 72 -24.40 -21.11 10.93
CA ALA A 72 -25.61 -20.30 10.83
C ALA A 72 -25.28 -18.90 10.28
N SER A 73 -26.03 -18.41 9.30
CA SER A 73 -25.82 -17.05 8.74
C SER A 73 -26.64 -16.00 9.48
N GLY A 74 -26.02 -14.82 9.67
CA GLY A 74 -26.72 -13.58 9.96
C GLY A 74 -27.27 -12.93 8.69
N THR A 75 -27.75 -11.70 8.84
CA THR A 75 -28.13 -10.82 7.71
C THR A 75 -27.67 -9.40 8.00
N GLU A 76 -27.72 -8.51 7.01
CA GLU A 76 -27.39 -7.08 7.20
C GLU A 76 -28.13 -6.44 8.39
N VAL A 77 -29.42 -6.79 8.57
CA VAL A 77 -30.28 -6.27 9.64
C VAL A 77 -30.30 -7.15 10.89
N SER A 78 -29.62 -8.30 10.87
CA SER A 78 -29.49 -9.20 12.01
C SER A 78 -28.10 -9.85 11.99
N PRO A 79 -27.04 -9.06 12.22
CA PRO A 79 -25.67 -9.52 12.13
C PRO A 79 -25.27 -10.33 13.37
N VAL A 80 -24.14 -11.04 13.26
CA VAL A 80 -23.50 -11.71 14.40
C VAL A 80 -22.23 -10.98 14.75
N PHE A 81 -22.07 -10.59 16.02
CA PHE A 81 -20.82 -10.06 16.55
C PHE A 81 -20.28 -11.01 17.62
N ILE A 82 -19.00 -11.37 17.53
CA ILE A 82 -18.28 -12.14 18.54
C ILE A 82 -16.94 -11.44 18.75
N GLY A 83 -16.73 -10.84 19.92
CA GLY A 83 -15.50 -10.10 20.12
C GLY A 83 -15.39 -9.32 21.41
N TRP A 84 -14.25 -8.65 21.55
CA TRP A 84 -13.95 -7.81 22.70
C TRP A 84 -14.73 -6.48 22.65
N ASP A 85 -15.14 -5.99 23.82
CA ASP A 85 -15.89 -4.73 23.97
C ASP A 85 -14.99 -3.51 24.20
N GLY A 86 -13.66 -3.69 24.18
CA GLY A 86 -12.68 -2.63 24.44
C GLY A 86 -12.31 -2.44 25.91
N ASN A 87 -12.92 -3.18 26.85
CA ASN A 87 -12.64 -3.07 28.28
C ASN A 87 -11.59 -4.09 28.74
N GLY A 88 -10.57 -3.65 29.47
CA GLY A 88 -9.50 -4.53 29.97
C GLY A 88 -8.44 -4.88 28.93
N LEU A 89 -7.72 -5.98 29.11
CA LEU A 89 -6.80 -6.50 28.09
C LEU A 89 -7.58 -7.25 27.00
N LYS A 90 -7.03 -7.34 25.79
CA LYS A 90 -7.62 -8.14 24.71
C LYS A 90 -7.76 -9.62 25.16
N PRO A 91 -8.95 -10.26 25.01
CA PRO A 91 -9.13 -11.66 25.37
C PRO A 91 -8.31 -12.59 24.46
N GLN A 92 -7.90 -13.73 25.01
CA GLN A 92 -7.09 -14.73 24.32
C GLN A 92 -7.86 -16.05 24.17
N VAL A 93 -7.74 -16.67 23.00
CA VAL A 93 -8.19 -18.05 22.75
C VAL A 93 -6.97 -18.90 22.42
N GLN A 94 -6.77 -19.94 23.23
CA GLN A 94 -5.74 -20.96 23.06
C GLN A 94 -6.36 -22.15 22.33
N PHE A 95 -6.08 -22.25 21.04
CA PHE A 95 -6.54 -23.35 20.21
C PHE A 95 -5.52 -24.48 20.19
N SER A 96 -5.97 -25.70 20.47
CA SER A 96 -5.17 -26.91 20.25
C SER A 96 -5.62 -27.57 18.95
N GLY A 97 -4.71 -27.70 18.00
CA GLY A 97 -4.93 -28.47 16.77
C GLY A 97 -5.00 -29.98 17.06
N THR A 98 -5.25 -30.75 16.01
CA THR A 98 -5.25 -32.21 16.00
C THR A 98 -4.17 -32.73 15.04
N ALA A 99 -4.15 -34.03 14.76
CA ALA A 99 -3.26 -34.60 13.73
C ALA A 99 -3.79 -34.40 12.29
N SER A 100 -4.92 -33.71 12.12
CA SER A 100 -5.43 -33.26 10.83
C SER A 100 -4.46 -32.24 10.21
N ASN A 101 -4.64 -31.92 8.94
CA ASN A 101 -3.83 -30.93 8.22
C ASN A 101 -4.64 -29.71 7.78
N ALA A 102 -5.77 -29.46 8.45
CA ALA A 102 -6.73 -28.43 8.09
C ALA A 102 -7.48 -27.90 9.33
N ASP A 103 -6.86 -27.97 10.52
CA ASP A 103 -7.50 -27.47 11.72
C ASP A 103 -7.48 -25.94 11.73
N ALA A 104 -8.66 -25.34 11.84
CA ALA A 104 -8.84 -23.90 11.96
C ALA A 104 -9.32 -23.54 13.36
N GLY A 105 -8.73 -22.51 13.98
CA GLY A 105 -9.20 -22.03 15.28
C GLY A 105 -10.67 -21.63 15.20
N PHE A 106 -10.97 -20.71 14.28
CA PHE A 106 -12.33 -20.42 13.85
C PHE A 106 -12.57 -20.88 12.41
N LEU A 107 -13.56 -21.75 12.21
CA LEU A 107 -14.07 -22.15 10.91
C LEU A 107 -15.44 -21.50 10.68
N LEU A 108 -15.53 -20.69 9.63
CA LEU A 108 -16.73 -19.99 9.20
C LEU A 108 -17.20 -20.65 7.90
N ARG A 109 -18.16 -21.58 8.01
CA ARG A 109 -18.62 -22.40 6.89
C ARG A 109 -19.97 -21.90 6.36
N GLY A 110 -19.92 -21.19 5.24
CA GLY A 110 -21.08 -20.65 4.54
C GLY A 110 -21.89 -19.66 5.39
N VAL A 111 -21.22 -18.97 6.30
CA VAL A 111 -21.85 -17.98 7.19
C VAL A 111 -21.77 -16.60 6.58
N ASP A 112 -22.78 -15.78 6.89
CA ASP A 112 -22.87 -14.41 6.40
C ASP A 112 -23.03 -13.39 7.52
N TYR A 113 -22.50 -12.18 7.31
CA TYR A 113 -22.65 -11.03 8.22
C TYR A 113 -22.12 -11.28 9.64
N TYR A 114 -21.00 -12.02 9.76
CA TYR A 114 -20.26 -12.15 11.01
C TYR A 114 -19.24 -11.03 11.15
N THR A 115 -19.09 -10.53 12.37
CA THR A 115 -17.92 -9.75 12.81
C THR A 115 -17.20 -10.51 13.92
N ILE A 116 -15.96 -10.92 13.66
CA ILE A 116 -15.05 -11.43 14.70
C ILE A 116 -14.02 -10.35 14.99
N GLU A 117 -13.97 -9.89 16.24
CA GLU A 117 -13.20 -8.71 16.58
C GLU A 117 -12.40 -8.81 17.88
N GLY A 118 -11.16 -8.34 17.83
CA GLY A 118 -10.41 -8.01 19.05
C GLY A 118 -10.04 -9.25 19.85
N VAL A 119 -9.59 -10.32 19.21
CA VAL A 119 -9.20 -11.57 19.88
C VAL A 119 -7.74 -11.91 19.58
N ILE A 120 -7.01 -12.36 20.60
CA ILE A 120 -5.69 -12.98 20.44
C ILE A 120 -5.88 -14.48 20.20
N ILE A 121 -5.42 -14.98 19.06
CA ILE A 121 -5.33 -16.41 18.75
C ILE A 121 -3.90 -16.88 18.99
N SER A 122 -3.78 -17.94 19.79
CA SER A 122 -2.51 -18.60 20.06
C SER A 122 -2.63 -20.12 19.92
N ASN A 123 -1.54 -20.75 19.47
CA ASN A 123 -1.45 -22.17 19.18
C ASN A 123 -0.41 -22.87 20.09
N PRO A 124 -0.73 -23.16 21.37
CA PRO A 124 0.23 -23.74 22.30
C PRO A 124 0.67 -25.16 21.94
N SER A 125 -0.08 -25.91 21.12
CA SER A 125 0.31 -27.26 20.69
C SER A 125 1.22 -27.26 19.46
N SER A 126 1.42 -26.10 18.80
CA SER A 126 2.04 -25.99 17.47
C SER A 126 1.31 -26.71 16.33
N ASP A 127 0.17 -27.38 16.59
CA ASP A 127 -0.52 -28.22 15.61
C ASP A 127 -1.63 -27.50 14.83
N LEU A 128 -2.02 -26.27 15.18
CA LEU A 128 -3.03 -25.53 14.42
C LEU A 128 -2.50 -25.03 13.06
N GLU A 129 -3.13 -25.44 11.96
CA GLU A 129 -2.79 -24.95 10.62
C GLU A 129 -3.33 -23.55 10.34
N TYR A 130 -4.59 -23.29 10.67
CA TYR A 130 -5.26 -22.05 10.29
C TYR A 130 -5.73 -21.27 11.53
N GLY A 131 -5.45 -19.98 11.58
CA GLY A 131 -6.01 -19.13 12.64
C GLY A 131 -7.52 -19.01 12.46
N ILE A 132 -7.91 -18.56 11.26
CA ILE A 132 -9.31 -18.43 10.83
C ILE A 132 -9.44 -18.98 9.41
N TRP A 133 -10.48 -19.77 9.14
CA TRP A 133 -10.81 -20.25 7.81
C TRP A 133 -12.26 -19.91 7.46
N LEU A 134 -12.45 -19.13 6.38
CA LEU A 134 -13.75 -18.93 5.73
C LEU A 134 -13.86 -19.88 4.53
N THR A 135 -14.94 -20.64 4.47
CA THR A 135 -15.21 -21.57 3.38
C THR A 135 -16.69 -21.63 3.07
N ASN A 136 -17.04 -22.19 1.92
CA ASN A 136 -18.43 -22.38 1.55
C ASN A 136 -19.05 -23.58 2.30
N ALA A 137 -20.36 -23.50 2.55
CA ALA A 137 -21.13 -24.63 3.05
C ALA A 137 -21.39 -25.68 1.95
N SER A 138 -21.48 -25.23 0.69
CA SER A 138 -21.64 -26.10 -0.48
C SER A 138 -21.17 -25.40 -1.75
N ALA A 139 -21.16 -26.11 -2.88
CA ALA A 139 -20.87 -25.52 -4.19
C ALA A 139 -21.86 -24.41 -4.62
N GLU A 140 -22.95 -24.21 -3.86
CA GLU A 140 -23.98 -23.19 -4.12
C GLU A 140 -24.16 -22.17 -2.99
N ASN A 141 -23.44 -22.31 -1.87
CA ASN A 141 -23.59 -21.40 -0.72
C ASN A 141 -22.24 -21.13 -0.04
N GLY A 142 -21.69 -19.95 -0.26
CA GLY A 142 -20.41 -19.42 0.20
C GLY A 142 -20.53 -18.64 1.51
N ALA A 143 -19.40 -18.17 2.02
CA ALA A 143 -19.36 -17.25 3.14
C ALA A 143 -19.26 -15.80 2.62
N HIS A 144 -20.23 -14.95 2.98
CA HIS A 144 -20.34 -13.61 2.44
C HIS A 144 -20.40 -12.50 3.51
N HIS A 145 -19.88 -11.32 3.19
CA HIS A 145 -20.04 -10.13 4.05
C HIS A 145 -19.52 -10.29 5.48
N ASN A 146 -18.51 -11.14 5.69
CA ASN A 146 -17.91 -11.31 7.00
C ASN A 146 -16.75 -10.32 7.21
N THR A 147 -16.61 -9.83 8.43
CA THR A 147 -15.53 -8.94 8.84
C THR A 147 -14.70 -9.60 9.94
N ILE A 148 -13.40 -9.73 9.69
CA ILE A 148 -12.42 -10.18 10.68
C ILE A 148 -11.50 -9.00 10.97
N ARG A 149 -11.56 -8.46 12.18
CA ARG A 149 -10.82 -7.22 12.47
C ARG A 149 -10.18 -7.13 13.85
N ASN A 150 -9.12 -6.35 13.96
CA ASN A 150 -8.38 -6.12 15.22
C ASN A 150 -7.91 -7.44 15.88
N MET A 151 -7.65 -8.47 15.08
CA MET A 151 -7.17 -9.76 15.55
C MET A 151 -5.66 -9.73 15.80
N GLU A 152 -5.19 -10.57 16.72
CA GLU A 152 -3.77 -10.89 16.89
C GLU A 152 -3.59 -12.39 16.74
N ILE A 153 -3.06 -12.86 15.61
CA ILE A 153 -2.98 -14.28 15.27
C ILE A 153 -1.51 -14.68 15.22
N SER A 154 -1.12 -15.61 16.10
CA SER A 154 0.20 -16.23 16.07
C SER A 154 0.09 -17.75 16.05
N LEU A 155 0.68 -18.38 15.04
CA LEU A 155 0.70 -19.84 14.88
C LEU A 155 2.13 -20.38 15.06
N ASP A 156 2.51 -21.38 14.27
CA ASP A 156 3.86 -21.90 14.17
C ASP A 156 4.31 -22.00 12.70
N LYS A 157 5.25 -21.14 12.29
CA LYS A 157 5.79 -21.16 10.92
C LYS A 157 6.67 -22.37 10.62
N LEU A 158 7.06 -23.14 11.65
CA LEU A 158 7.87 -24.36 11.54
C LEU A 158 7.03 -25.64 11.55
N ASN A 159 5.70 -25.54 11.65
CA ASN A 159 4.81 -26.68 11.51
C ASN A 159 5.09 -27.40 10.17
N THR A 160 5.04 -28.73 10.18
CA THR A 160 5.24 -29.55 8.98
C THR A 160 4.15 -29.36 7.93
N ASN A 161 2.96 -28.95 8.35
CA ASN A 161 1.87 -28.44 7.52
C ASN A 161 2.00 -26.92 7.36
N GLN A 162 1.55 -26.41 6.22
CA GLN A 162 1.57 -24.98 5.92
C GLN A 162 0.59 -24.24 6.82
N THR A 163 1.11 -23.37 7.69
CA THR A 163 0.28 -22.51 8.54
C THR A 163 -0.17 -21.24 7.83
N GLU A 164 -1.45 -20.89 7.97
CA GLU A 164 -2.06 -19.71 7.38
C GLU A 164 -2.77 -18.90 8.47
N GLY A 165 -2.46 -17.61 8.59
CA GLY A 165 -3.13 -16.75 9.58
C GLY A 165 -4.63 -16.70 9.33
N ILE A 166 -5.01 -16.29 8.12
CA ILE A 166 -6.40 -16.30 7.65
C ILE A 166 -6.47 -16.94 6.26
N LYS A 167 -7.32 -17.95 6.15
CA LYS A 167 -7.64 -18.66 4.91
C LYS A 167 -9.05 -18.31 4.45
N VAL A 168 -9.21 -18.02 3.16
CA VAL A 168 -10.50 -17.95 2.48
C VAL A 168 -10.41 -18.87 1.28
N SER A 169 -11.18 -19.95 1.26
CA SER A 169 -11.14 -20.89 0.14
C SER A 169 -12.41 -21.69 0.04
N ALA A 170 -12.97 -21.80 -1.18
CA ALA A 170 -14.14 -22.64 -1.43
C ALA A 170 -13.73 -24.12 -1.52
N SER A 171 -14.37 -24.97 -0.71
CA SER A 171 -14.24 -26.42 -0.74
C SER A 171 -15.60 -27.05 -0.37
N PRO A 172 -16.38 -27.57 -1.35
CA PRO A 172 -16.01 -27.85 -2.75
C PRO A 172 -15.90 -26.60 -3.62
N ALA A 173 -15.35 -26.73 -4.85
CA ALA A 173 -15.35 -25.64 -5.82
C ALA A 173 -16.77 -25.16 -6.14
N ALA A 174 -16.95 -23.85 -6.27
CA ALA A 174 -18.24 -23.22 -6.56
C ALA A 174 -18.82 -23.66 -7.92
N ALA A 175 -20.13 -23.89 -7.97
CA ALA A 175 -20.90 -24.23 -9.17
C ALA A 175 -21.81 -23.07 -9.64
N VAL A 176 -22.13 -22.14 -8.74
CA VAL A 176 -22.81 -20.86 -9.00
C VAL A 176 -22.04 -19.74 -8.30
N PHE A 177 -22.36 -18.48 -8.64
CA PHE A 177 -21.69 -17.29 -8.08
C PHE A 177 -21.69 -17.36 -6.54
N ASP A 178 -22.88 -17.46 -5.93
CA ASP A 178 -23.05 -17.56 -4.47
C ASP A 178 -22.37 -18.80 -3.84
N GLY A 179 -21.83 -19.73 -4.62
CA GLY A 179 -21.04 -20.85 -4.11
C GLY A 179 -19.62 -20.49 -3.68
N ASN A 180 -19.11 -19.30 -4.03
CA ASN A 180 -17.78 -18.83 -3.64
C ASN A 180 -17.87 -17.81 -2.49
N ASN A 181 -16.74 -17.43 -1.91
CA ASN A 181 -16.70 -16.54 -0.75
C ASN A 181 -16.48 -15.09 -1.21
N HIS A 182 -17.42 -14.21 -0.90
CA HIS A 182 -17.45 -12.84 -1.44
C HIS A 182 -17.55 -11.78 -0.35
N TYR A 183 -17.07 -10.58 -0.65
CA TYR A 183 -17.27 -9.40 0.20
C TYR A 183 -16.79 -9.60 1.66
N ASN A 184 -15.77 -10.44 1.87
CA ASN A 184 -15.17 -10.64 3.18
C ASN A 184 -14.03 -9.65 3.40
N HIS A 185 -14.01 -9.01 4.56
CA HIS A 185 -13.08 -7.93 4.85
C HIS A 185 -12.19 -8.24 6.06
N PHE A 186 -10.91 -7.91 5.92
CA PHE A 186 -9.88 -8.20 6.89
C PHE A 186 -9.16 -6.91 7.27
N PHE A 187 -9.52 -6.33 8.43
CA PHE A 187 -9.04 -5.00 8.81
C PHE A 187 -8.25 -5.00 10.10
N ASN A 188 -7.18 -4.22 10.16
CA ASN A 188 -6.45 -3.96 11.41
C ASN A 188 -5.93 -5.21 12.12
N ASN A 189 -5.67 -6.30 11.39
CA ASN A 189 -5.22 -7.56 11.96
C ASN A 189 -3.69 -7.58 12.04
N LYS A 190 -3.17 -8.18 13.11
CA LYS A 190 -1.76 -8.50 13.30
C LYS A 190 -1.58 -10.01 13.18
N ILE A 191 -0.81 -10.46 12.20
CA ILE A 191 -0.57 -11.88 11.93
C ILE A 191 0.93 -12.14 12.00
N SER A 192 1.35 -13.15 12.77
CA SER A 192 2.76 -13.47 12.95
C SER A 192 3.08 -14.96 13.10
N ASN A 193 4.34 -15.32 12.87
CA ASN A 193 4.85 -16.69 13.02
C ASN A 193 4.02 -17.70 12.21
N VAL A 194 3.84 -17.41 10.92
CA VAL A 194 3.04 -18.20 9.96
C VAL A 194 3.83 -18.51 8.70
N THR A 195 3.40 -19.53 7.96
CA THR A 195 3.91 -19.73 6.59
C THR A 195 3.34 -18.70 5.62
N ILE A 196 2.03 -18.45 5.70
CA ILE A 196 1.32 -17.45 4.90
C ILE A 196 0.45 -16.58 5.82
N GLY A 197 0.46 -15.26 5.65
CA GLY A 197 -0.42 -14.35 6.40
C GLY A 197 -1.89 -14.52 6.00
N TYR A 198 -2.19 -14.19 4.75
CA TYR A 198 -3.49 -14.38 4.12
C TYR A 198 -3.38 -15.32 2.91
N ASN A 199 -4.21 -16.36 2.86
CA ASN A 199 -4.42 -17.18 1.66
C ASN A 199 -5.88 -17.02 1.20
N ILE A 200 -6.09 -16.24 0.14
CA ILE A 200 -7.42 -15.94 -0.39
C ILE A 200 -7.54 -16.58 -1.76
N ASP A 201 -8.27 -17.69 -1.86
CA ASP A 201 -8.34 -18.51 -3.07
C ASP A 201 -9.78 -18.78 -3.51
N GLY A 202 -10.13 -18.30 -4.70
CA GLY A 202 -11.42 -18.57 -5.32
C GLY A 202 -11.52 -19.98 -5.92
N VAL A 203 -10.40 -20.70 -6.04
CA VAL A 203 -10.22 -22.08 -6.54
C VAL A 203 -10.80 -22.38 -7.93
N ASN A 204 -11.25 -21.36 -8.65
CA ASN A 204 -11.97 -21.48 -9.90
C ASN A 204 -11.68 -20.29 -10.81
N SER A 205 -10.99 -20.52 -11.93
CA SER A 205 -10.73 -19.47 -12.94
C SER A 205 -11.88 -19.29 -13.95
N ASN A 206 -13.11 -19.70 -13.64
CA ASN A 206 -14.28 -19.22 -14.38
C ASN A 206 -14.67 -17.85 -13.84
N THR A 207 -14.57 -16.79 -14.64
CA THR A 207 -14.76 -15.40 -14.20
C THR A 207 -16.08 -15.17 -13.44
N ALA A 208 -17.15 -15.88 -13.81
CA ALA A 208 -18.46 -15.80 -13.16
C ALA A 208 -18.55 -16.52 -11.79
N LEU A 209 -17.53 -17.30 -11.43
CA LEU A 209 -17.47 -18.11 -10.21
C LEU A 209 -16.26 -17.75 -9.34
N MET A 210 -15.44 -16.78 -9.74
CA MET A 210 -14.29 -16.29 -8.98
C MET A 210 -14.73 -15.49 -7.75
N GLY A 211 -13.91 -15.45 -6.70
CA GLY A 211 -14.15 -14.60 -5.53
C GLY A 211 -14.20 -13.12 -5.93
N VAL A 212 -15.03 -12.31 -5.26
CA VAL A 212 -15.18 -10.88 -5.56
C VAL A 212 -15.33 -10.08 -4.27
N GLY A 213 -14.87 -8.84 -4.28
CA GLY A 213 -15.08 -7.88 -3.20
C GLY A 213 -14.37 -8.21 -1.88
N ASN A 214 -13.50 -9.22 -1.84
CA ASN A 214 -12.69 -9.52 -0.67
C ASN A 214 -11.56 -8.46 -0.53
N LYS A 215 -11.25 -8.04 0.71
CA LYS A 215 -10.30 -6.94 0.94
C LYS A 215 -9.46 -7.11 2.21
N ILE A 216 -8.21 -6.69 2.16
CA ILE A 216 -7.30 -6.55 3.31
C ILE A 216 -6.91 -5.08 3.45
N GLY A 217 -6.92 -4.55 4.66
CA GLY A 217 -6.30 -3.25 4.92
C GLY A 217 -6.54 -2.65 6.29
N VAL A 218 -6.64 -1.33 6.35
CA VAL A 218 -6.83 -0.56 7.57
C VAL A 218 -8.18 0.14 7.56
N GLU A 219 -8.84 0.14 8.73
CA GLU A 219 -10.03 0.94 9.01
C GLU A 219 -9.75 1.90 10.17
N GLY A 220 -10.11 3.17 10.03
CA GLY A 220 -9.86 4.19 11.04
C GLY A 220 -8.36 4.39 11.31
N GLN A 221 -7.97 4.39 12.59
CA GLN A 221 -6.58 4.56 13.04
C GLN A 221 -5.92 3.22 13.41
N GLY A 222 -6.44 2.11 12.87
CA GLY A 222 -5.91 0.78 13.15
C GLY A 222 -4.61 0.47 12.40
N VAL A 223 -4.10 -0.76 12.59
CA VAL A 223 -2.85 -1.22 11.97
C VAL A 223 -3.05 -2.61 11.38
N SER A 224 -2.77 -2.77 10.09
CA SER A 224 -2.69 -4.07 9.42
C SER A 224 -1.23 -4.48 9.30
N LEU A 225 -0.82 -5.54 10.01
CA LEU A 225 0.57 -5.99 10.08
C LEU A 225 0.67 -7.50 9.87
N ILE A 226 1.56 -7.91 8.98
CA ILE A 226 1.94 -9.30 8.76
C ILE A 226 3.45 -9.39 8.94
N THR A 227 3.92 -10.21 9.87
CA THR A 227 5.36 -10.26 10.23
C THR A 227 5.80 -11.67 10.58
N ASP A 228 7.10 -11.95 10.52
CA ASP A 228 7.68 -13.26 10.82
C ASP A 228 7.07 -14.40 9.97
N ILE A 229 7.33 -14.33 8.66
CA ILE A 229 6.64 -15.11 7.61
C ILE A 229 7.64 -16.01 6.86
N VAL A 230 7.16 -17.11 6.26
CA VAL A 230 8.03 -18.01 5.46
C VAL A 230 7.81 -17.91 3.95
N MET A 231 6.56 -17.80 3.49
CA MET A 231 6.21 -17.92 2.06
C MET A 231 5.52 -16.67 1.49
N ALA A 232 4.45 -16.18 2.12
CA ALA A 232 3.76 -15.00 1.62
C ALA A 232 3.08 -14.18 2.71
N GLY A 233 3.16 -12.85 2.61
CA GLY A 233 2.31 -11.99 3.43
C GLY A 233 0.84 -12.14 3.03
N ALA A 234 0.56 -11.94 1.74
CA ALA A 234 -0.73 -12.25 1.16
C ALA A 234 -0.57 -13.03 -0.16
N PHE A 235 -1.30 -14.12 -0.29
CA PHE A 235 -1.42 -14.90 -1.51
C PHE A 235 -2.87 -14.89 -2.00
N ILE A 236 -3.10 -14.19 -3.11
CA ILE A 236 -4.42 -13.91 -3.67
C ILE A 236 -4.58 -14.71 -4.96
N GLN A 237 -5.55 -15.60 -4.99
CA GLN A 237 -5.74 -16.57 -6.06
C GLN A 237 -7.18 -16.58 -6.55
N ASP A 238 -7.34 -16.67 -7.87
CA ASP A 238 -8.65 -16.80 -8.54
C ASP A 238 -9.72 -15.81 -8.01
N GLN A 239 -9.31 -14.55 -7.80
CA GLN A 239 -10.20 -13.43 -7.50
C GLN A 239 -10.50 -12.62 -8.77
N ASN A 240 -11.75 -12.23 -8.96
CA ASN A 240 -12.18 -11.25 -9.96
C ASN A 240 -12.13 -9.87 -9.29
N GLY A 241 -10.90 -9.32 -9.24
CA GLY A 241 -10.51 -8.13 -8.48
C GLY A 241 -10.27 -8.40 -6.99
N PHE A 242 -9.41 -7.59 -6.37
CA PHE A 242 -9.09 -7.67 -4.95
C PHE A 242 -8.49 -6.34 -4.47
N SER A 243 -8.68 -5.98 -3.21
CA SER A 243 -8.06 -4.79 -2.62
C SER A 243 -7.16 -5.17 -1.44
N LEU A 244 -5.88 -4.79 -1.52
CA LEU A 244 -4.90 -4.95 -0.46
C LEU A 244 -4.24 -3.59 -0.23
N THR A 245 -4.61 -2.93 0.85
CA THR A 245 -4.22 -1.54 1.10
C THR A 245 -3.62 -1.32 2.48
N ASN A 246 -2.76 -0.31 2.62
CA ASN A 246 -2.28 0.21 3.91
C ASN A 246 -1.78 -0.88 4.88
N THR A 247 -1.15 -1.92 4.34
CA THR A 247 -0.69 -3.09 5.12
C THR A 247 0.83 -3.15 5.16
N THR A 248 1.38 -3.34 6.35
CA THR A 248 2.81 -3.59 6.53
C THR A 248 3.06 -5.10 6.48
N ILE A 249 3.96 -5.53 5.60
CA ILE A 249 4.40 -6.93 5.45
C ILE A 249 5.91 -6.96 5.63
N ARG A 250 6.39 -7.68 6.66
CA ARG A 250 7.83 -7.66 6.98
C ARG A 250 8.38 -8.95 7.55
N ASP A 251 9.70 -9.02 7.62
CA ASP A 251 10.45 -10.10 8.27
C ASP A 251 10.11 -11.48 7.67
N LEU A 252 10.06 -11.57 6.35
CA LEU A 252 9.89 -12.83 5.65
C LEU A 252 11.25 -13.50 5.47
N THR A 253 11.39 -14.75 5.91
CA THR A 253 12.57 -15.57 5.65
C THR A 253 12.17 -16.89 5.02
N ARG A 254 12.66 -17.17 3.81
CA ARG A 254 12.42 -18.46 3.17
C ARG A 254 13.11 -19.60 3.92
N LEU A 255 12.33 -20.54 4.45
CA LEU A 255 12.82 -21.73 5.16
C LEU A 255 12.61 -23.00 4.34
N GLY A 256 13.54 -23.96 4.42
CA GLY A 256 13.44 -25.28 3.78
C GLY A 256 13.91 -25.34 2.32
N GLY A 257 13.99 -26.56 1.77
CA GLY A 257 14.61 -26.84 0.46
C GLY A 257 13.68 -26.81 -0.77
N GLY A 258 12.43 -26.35 -0.64
CA GLY A 258 11.49 -26.26 -1.78
C GLY A 258 11.93 -25.24 -2.84
N THR A 259 11.35 -25.33 -4.04
CA THR A 259 11.69 -24.47 -5.20
C THR A 259 10.79 -23.24 -5.37
N THR A 260 9.65 -23.19 -4.67
CA THR A 260 8.72 -22.04 -4.72
C THR A 260 9.35 -20.81 -4.07
N ALA A 261 9.37 -19.72 -4.83
CA ALA A 261 9.85 -18.42 -4.40
C ALA A 261 8.80 -17.72 -3.52
N PRO A 262 9.20 -17.14 -2.37
CA PRO A 262 8.30 -16.35 -1.56
C PRO A 262 8.07 -14.95 -2.13
N ALA A 263 6.99 -14.30 -1.68
CA ALA A 263 6.70 -12.91 -2.00
C ALA A 263 6.04 -12.17 -0.83
N GLY A 264 6.20 -10.86 -0.71
CA GLY A 264 5.38 -10.07 0.22
C GLY A 264 3.90 -10.16 -0.15
N ILE A 265 3.58 -9.80 -1.39
CA ILE A 265 2.26 -9.93 -2.00
C ILE A 265 2.39 -10.77 -3.28
N SER A 266 1.53 -11.77 -3.45
CA SER A 266 1.46 -12.59 -4.66
C SER A 266 0.03 -12.67 -5.17
N THR A 267 -0.16 -12.50 -6.47
CA THR A 267 -1.42 -12.85 -7.15
C THR A 267 -1.23 -13.98 -8.14
N ALA A 268 -2.21 -14.87 -8.26
CA ALA A 268 -2.23 -15.93 -9.25
C ALA A 268 -3.65 -16.24 -9.74
N SER A 269 -3.73 -16.81 -10.93
CA SER A 269 -4.94 -17.41 -11.46
C SER A 269 -4.55 -18.50 -12.46
N GLY A 270 -5.49 -19.38 -12.80
CA GLY A 270 -5.40 -20.16 -14.03
C GLY A 270 -5.52 -19.30 -15.28
N ASN A 271 -6.39 -19.68 -16.22
CA ASN A 271 -6.73 -18.85 -17.37
C ASN A 271 -8.19 -18.42 -17.26
N PRO A 272 -8.48 -17.20 -16.76
CA PRO A 272 -9.85 -16.73 -16.61
C PRO A 272 -10.65 -16.88 -17.91
N THR A 273 -11.93 -17.28 -17.82
CA THR A 273 -12.78 -17.55 -19.00
C THR A 273 -13.04 -16.27 -19.82
N ALA A 274 -13.12 -15.11 -19.16
CA ALA A 274 -13.23 -13.78 -19.75
C ALA A 274 -12.22 -12.81 -19.12
N ASN A 275 -12.20 -11.55 -19.57
CA ASN A 275 -11.52 -10.50 -18.81
C ASN A 275 -12.21 -10.33 -17.46
N LEU A 276 -11.44 -10.00 -16.42
CA LEU A 276 -11.99 -9.74 -15.10
C LEU A 276 -12.80 -8.44 -15.15
N ASP A 277 -13.89 -8.41 -14.39
CA ASP A 277 -14.82 -7.28 -14.34
C ASP A 277 -14.39 -6.24 -13.30
N ASN A 278 -13.61 -6.65 -12.31
CA ASN A 278 -13.10 -5.78 -11.25
C ASN A 278 -11.56 -5.73 -11.26
N GLU A 279 -11.05 -4.65 -10.70
CA GLU A 279 -9.63 -4.31 -10.70
C GLU A 279 -8.94 -4.82 -9.42
N PHE A 280 -7.62 -4.95 -9.50
CA PHE A 280 -6.76 -5.20 -8.34
C PHE A 280 -6.17 -3.90 -7.84
N GLU A 281 -6.50 -3.53 -6.60
CA GLU A 281 -5.97 -2.37 -5.90
C GLU A 281 -4.90 -2.82 -4.91
N ILE A 282 -3.63 -2.52 -5.20
CA ILE A 282 -2.50 -2.84 -4.33
C ILE A 282 -1.81 -1.53 -3.98
N SER A 283 -2.26 -0.88 -2.90
CA SER A 283 -1.87 0.50 -2.62
C SER A 283 -1.50 0.81 -1.17
N GLY A 284 -0.61 1.79 -0.96
CA GLY A 284 -0.25 2.25 0.38
C GLY A 284 0.46 1.20 1.26
N ASN A 285 0.95 0.10 0.68
CA ASN A 285 1.56 -0.98 1.46
C ASN A 285 3.03 -0.72 1.74
N THR A 286 3.50 -1.18 2.89
CA THR A 286 4.93 -1.20 3.23
C THR A 286 5.43 -2.64 3.22
N ILE A 287 6.41 -2.96 2.39
CA ILE A 287 7.01 -4.30 2.28
C ILE A 287 8.50 -4.20 2.58
N GLU A 288 8.95 -4.84 3.65
CA GLU A 288 10.34 -4.69 4.11
C GLU A 288 10.97 -5.96 4.69
N ASN A 289 12.29 -6.07 4.60
CA ASN A 289 13.08 -7.14 5.25
C ASN A 289 12.66 -8.56 4.81
N LEU A 290 12.64 -8.78 3.49
CA LEU A 290 12.33 -10.05 2.86
C LEU A 290 13.62 -10.73 2.43
N THR A 291 13.89 -11.97 2.85
CA THR A 291 15.12 -12.71 2.50
C THR A 291 14.85 -14.14 2.02
N SER A 292 15.53 -14.56 0.94
CA SER A 292 15.60 -15.97 0.53
C SER A 292 17.04 -16.39 0.23
N ALA A 293 17.49 -17.45 0.92
CA ALA A 293 18.80 -18.06 0.68
C ALA A 293 18.77 -19.22 -0.32
N THR A 294 17.58 -19.64 -0.76
CA THR A 294 17.42 -20.87 -1.57
C THR A 294 16.74 -20.63 -2.91
N THR A 295 15.94 -19.57 -3.05
CA THR A 295 15.14 -19.28 -4.25
C THR A 295 15.27 -17.81 -4.66
N SER A 296 14.61 -17.43 -5.75
CA SER A 296 14.26 -16.03 -6.00
C SER A 296 13.29 -15.51 -4.92
N ILE A 297 13.13 -14.19 -4.82
CA ILE A 297 12.21 -13.53 -3.88
C ILE A 297 11.63 -12.26 -4.49
N TYR A 298 10.41 -11.90 -4.09
CA TYR A 298 9.67 -10.78 -4.65
C TYR A 298 9.05 -9.90 -3.56
N GLY A 299 9.07 -8.58 -3.71
CA GLY A 299 8.23 -7.70 -2.90
C GLY A 299 6.76 -7.92 -3.27
N ILE A 300 6.43 -7.58 -4.52
CA ILE A 300 5.13 -7.80 -5.15
C ILE A 300 5.31 -8.66 -6.41
N TYR A 301 4.56 -9.75 -6.51
CA TYR A 301 4.58 -10.69 -7.64
C TYR A 301 3.17 -10.87 -8.23
N LEU A 302 2.94 -10.32 -9.42
CA LEU A 302 1.61 -10.28 -10.04
C LEU A 302 1.53 -11.24 -11.21
N SER A 303 0.68 -12.26 -11.09
CA SER A 303 0.50 -13.26 -12.16
C SER A 303 -0.94 -13.62 -12.49
N ALA A 304 -1.94 -13.09 -11.76
CA ALA A 304 -3.33 -13.27 -12.14
C ALA A 304 -3.61 -12.54 -13.47
N ARG A 305 -4.23 -13.25 -14.42
CA ARG A 305 -4.31 -12.89 -15.84
C ARG A 305 -5.62 -12.17 -16.17
N LYS A 306 -5.64 -11.49 -17.33
CA LYS A 306 -6.82 -10.77 -17.84
C LYS A 306 -7.38 -9.74 -16.86
N ALA A 307 -6.46 -9.15 -16.08
CA ALA A 307 -6.74 -8.29 -14.96
C ALA A 307 -6.18 -6.89 -15.24
N VAL A 308 -6.83 -5.89 -14.66
CA VAL A 308 -6.30 -4.54 -14.51
C VAL A 308 -5.77 -4.40 -13.09
N TYR A 309 -4.55 -3.92 -12.92
CA TYR A 309 -3.95 -3.65 -11.63
C TYR A 309 -3.63 -2.16 -11.48
N HIS A 310 -3.93 -1.62 -10.31
CA HIS A 310 -3.40 -0.37 -9.80
C HIS A 310 -2.43 -0.68 -8.66
N ILE A 311 -1.15 -0.41 -8.90
CA ILE A 311 -0.05 -0.62 -7.96
C ILE A 311 0.49 0.75 -7.61
N ASN A 312 0.09 1.31 -6.47
CA ASN A 312 0.45 2.69 -6.15
C ASN A 312 0.68 3.04 -4.69
N GLY A 313 1.55 4.02 -4.45
CA GLY A 313 1.84 4.47 -3.08
C GLY A 313 2.46 3.36 -2.23
N ASN A 314 3.07 2.32 -2.82
CA ASN A 314 3.72 1.28 -2.04
C ASN A 314 5.18 1.65 -1.76
N LYS A 315 5.64 1.38 -0.54
CA LYS A 315 7.05 1.47 -0.14
C LYS A 315 7.62 0.06 0.00
N ILE A 316 8.61 -0.27 -0.83
CA ILE A 316 9.20 -1.62 -0.90
C ILE A 316 10.70 -1.50 -0.70
N HIS A 317 11.26 -2.11 0.35
CA HIS A 317 12.70 -2.07 0.59
C HIS A 317 13.27 -3.35 1.22
N HIS A 318 14.58 -3.56 1.12
CA HIS A 318 15.29 -4.70 1.68
C HIS A 318 14.72 -6.07 1.27
N VAL A 319 14.58 -6.29 -0.05
CA VAL A 319 14.17 -7.58 -0.64
C VAL A 319 15.40 -8.28 -1.23
N THR A 320 15.88 -9.33 -0.56
CA THR A 320 17.21 -9.90 -0.84
C THR A 320 17.20 -11.41 -1.15
N ALA A 321 17.75 -11.79 -2.31
CA ALA A 321 18.10 -13.17 -2.64
C ALA A 321 19.59 -13.43 -2.37
N THR A 322 19.93 -14.22 -1.36
CA THR A 322 21.33 -14.47 -0.97
C THR A 322 21.92 -15.76 -1.56
N GLY A 323 21.09 -16.67 -2.07
CA GLY A 323 21.50 -18.03 -2.48
C GLY A 323 22.37 -18.18 -3.73
N GLY A 324 22.61 -17.10 -4.48
CA GLY A 324 23.36 -17.13 -5.74
C GLY A 324 22.70 -17.94 -6.86
N GLY A 325 23.50 -18.53 -7.76
CA GLY A 325 23.00 -19.38 -8.85
C GLY A 325 22.04 -18.63 -9.80
N SER A 326 20.83 -19.14 -9.99
CA SER A 326 19.77 -18.52 -10.80
C SER A 326 18.75 -17.70 -10.00
N ASN A 327 19.06 -17.36 -8.75
CA ASN A 327 18.11 -16.64 -7.90
C ASN A 327 18.10 -15.14 -8.25
N ALA A 328 16.92 -14.55 -8.25
CA ALA A 328 16.70 -13.13 -8.50
C ALA A 328 15.94 -12.47 -7.35
N ALA A 329 16.04 -11.15 -7.26
CA ALA A 329 15.21 -10.33 -6.38
C ALA A 329 14.50 -9.27 -7.22
N ASP A 330 13.18 -9.15 -7.03
CA ASP A 330 12.38 -8.08 -7.63
C ASP A 330 11.64 -7.28 -6.55
N GLY A 331 11.61 -5.95 -6.69
CA GLY A 331 10.69 -5.12 -5.91
C GLY A 331 9.24 -5.35 -6.35
N ILE A 332 8.93 -5.02 -7.61
CA ILE A 332 7.63 -5.26 -8.25
C ILE A 332 7.85 -6.08 -9.52
N MET A 333 7.16 -7.22 -9.64
CA MET A 333 7.21 -8.08 -10.81
C MET A 333 5.82 -8.30 -11.41
N VAL A 334 5.66 -7.96 -12.68
CA VAL A 334 4.46 -8.27 -13.49
C VAL A 334 4.76 -9.45 -14.41
N LEU A 335 4.13 -10.59 -14.14
CA LEU A 335 4.31 -11.85 -14.84
C LEU A 335 2.97 -12.56 -15.12
N GLY A 336 2.12 -11.96 -15.94
CA GLY A 336 0.96 -12.65 -16.50
C GLY A 336 0.57 -12.11 -17.88
N THR A 337 0.04 -12.96 -18.76
CA THR A 337 -0.48 -12.48 -20.05
C THR A 337 -1.82 -11.76 -19.86
N SER A 338 -2.12 -10.81 -20.74
CA SER A 338 -3.35 -10.01 -20.68
C SER A 338 -3.48 -9.20 -19.38
N ILE A 339 -2.36 -8.78 -18.79
CA ILE A 339 -2.37 -7.86 -17.66
C ILE A 339 -2.26 -6.43 -18.18
N GLU A 340 -3.16 -5.56 -17.74
CA GLU A 340 -2.97 -4.11 -17.78
C GLU A 340 -2.43 -3.67 -16.41
N ALA A 341 -1.18 -3.21 -16.37
CA ALA A 341 -0.51 -2.81 -15.15
C ALA A 341 -0.35 -1.29 -15.10
N ASN A 342 -1.04 -0.64 -14.16
CA ASN A 342 -0.89 0.78 -13.84
C ASN A 342 -0.03 0.88 -12.56
N ILE A 343 1.25 1.19 -12.73
CA ILE A 343 2.26 1.23 -11.66
C ILE A 343 2.66 2.69 -11.42
N TYR A 344 2.30 3.28 -10.28
CA TYR A 344 2.56 4.71 -10.05
C TYR A 344 2.80 5.12 -8.60
N ASN A 345 3.53 6.20 -8.35
CA ASN A 345 3.83 6.69 -6.98
C ASN A 345 4.43 5.63 -6.04
N ASN A 346 5.14 4.62 -6.55
CA ASN A 346 5.81 3.63 -5.67
C ASN A 346 7.24 4.09 -5.35
N MET A 347 7.67 3.87 -4.11
CA MET A 347 9.06 3.99 -3.68
C MET A 347 9.66 2.59 -3.53
N VAL A 348 10.66 2.26 -4.35
CA VAL A 348 11.27 0.92 -4.38
C VAL A 348 12.78 1.02 -4.20
N SER A 349 13.32 0.46 -3.12
CA SER A 349 14.76 0.43 -2.87
C SER A 349 15.26 -0.88 -2.25
N GLY A 350 16.57 -0.97 -1.95
CA GLY A 350 17.16 -2.09 -1.22
C GLY A 350 16.89 -3.48 -1.83
N ILE A 351 16.66 -3.56 -3.14
CA ILE A 351 16.48 -4.85 -3.84
C ILE A 351 17.86 -5.41 -4.15
N ALA A 352 18.13 -6.66 -3.80
CA ALA A 352 19.47 -7.22 -3.95
C ALA A 352 19.50 -8.73 -4.26
N ALA A 353 20.25 -9.13 -5.28
CA ALA A 353 20.61 -10.53 -5.53
C ALA A 353 22.14 -10.69 -5.76
N PRO A 354 22.99 -10.27 -4.80
CA PRO A 354 24.40 -9.94 -5.04
C PRO A 354 25.23 -11.11 -5.58
N ALA A 355 24.91 -12.34 -5.18
CA ALA A 355 25.61 -13.55 -5.61
C ALA A 355 25.04 -14.20 -6.89
N SER A 356 23.99 -13.62 -7.47
CA SER A 356 23.31 -14.21 -8.62
C SER A 356 24.24 -14.34 -9.83
N ALA A 357 24.14 -15.47 -10.51
CA ALA A 357 24.87 -15.85 -11.72
C ALA A 357 23.95 -16.00 -12.93
N ILE A 358 22.76 -15.37 -12.91
CA ILE A 358 21.86 -15.34 -14.06
C ILE A 358 22.60 -14.72 -15.26
N SER A 359 22.74 -15.50 -16.33
CA SER A 359 23.37 -15.03 -17.56
C SER A 359 22.33 -14.39 -18.49
N GLY A 360 22.72 -13.28 -19.12
CA GLY A 360 21.94 -12.59 -20.15
C GLY A 360 20.64 -11.94 -19.69
N ASN A 361 20.36 -11.91 -18.37
CA ASN A 361 19.18 -11.27 -17.79
C ASN A 361 19.55 -10.58 -16.47
N CYS A 362 18.85 -9.50 -16.10
CA CYS A 362 18.96 -8.92 -14.77
C CYS A 362 18.50 -9.88 -13.68
N ALA A 363 19.27 -9.92 -12.59
CA ALA A 363 18.99 -10.67 -11.38
C ALA A 363 18.45 -9.79 -10.26
N THR A 364 18.91 -8.54 -10.16
CA THR A 364 18.33 -7.54 -9.25
C THR A 364 17.47 -6.56 -10.06
N ARG A 365 16.19 -6.43 -9.71
CA ARG A 365 15.23 -5.66 -10.50
C ARG A 365 14.34 -4.81 -9.59
N GLY A 366 14.31 -3.50 -9.78
CA GLY A 366 13.43 -2.64 -9.01
C GLY A 366 11.96 -2.87 -9.40
N ILE A 367 11.62 -2.45 -10.61
CA ILE A 367 10.34 -2.76 -11.27
C ILE A 367 10.61 -3.59 -12.52
N SER A 368 9.85 -4.68 -12.69
CA SER A 368 10.06 -5.69 -13.72
C SER A 368 8.76 -6.02 -14.42
N VAL A 369 8.60 -5.53 -15.66
CA VAL A 369 7.45 -5.86 -16.51
C VAL A 369 7.85 -6.96 -17.50
N ARG A 370 7.42 -8.19 -17.20
CA ARG A 370 7.93 -9.39 -17.89
C ARG A 370 6.96 -9.97 -18.90
N THR A 371 5.71 -10.15 -18.51
CA THR A 371 4.60 -10.48 -19.41
C THR A 371 3.40 -9.67 -18.96
N TYR A 372 2.72 -9.03 -19.91
CA TYR A 372 1.62 -8.08 -19.73
C TYR A 372 1.00 -7.83 -21.12
N SER A 373 -0.12 -7.11 -21.21
CA SER A 373 -0.68 -6.56 -22.46
C SER A 373 -0.53 -5.04 -22.55
N LEU A 374 -0.40 -4.35 -21.41
CA LEU A 374 -0.05 -2.94 -21.34
C LEU A 374 0.58 -2.64 -19.98
N ALA A 375 1.65 -1.86 -19.96
CA ALA A 375 2.22 -1.33 -18.72
C ALA A 375 2.34 0.19 -18.78
N ARG A 376 1.71 0.86 -17.82
CA ARG A 376 1.85 2.29 -17.57
C ARG A 376 2.64 2.48 -16.29
N VAL A 377 3.76 3.14 -16.38
CA VAL A 377 4.71 3.31 -15.28
C VAL A 377 4.91 4.81 -15.08
N TYR A 378 4.28 5.39 -14.06
CA TYR A 378 4.27 6.84 -13.86
C TYR A 378 4.77 7.24 -12.47
N TYR A 379 5.59 8.28 -12.35
CA TYR A 379 5.91 8.85 -11.02
C TYR A 379 6.45 7.84 -10.00
N ASN A 380 7.12 6.76 -10.43
CA ASN A 380 7.76 5.85 -9.48
C ASN A 380 9.17 6.34 -9.18
N THR A 381 9.62 6.16 -7.94
CA THR A 381 11.01 6.38 -7.54
C THR A 381 11.64 5.03 -7.22
N VAL A 382 12.65 4.63 -7.99
CA VAL A 382 13.35 3.36 -7.84
C VAL A 382 14.83 3.60 -7.62
N PHE A 383 15.36 3.10 -6.51
CA PHE A 383 16.75 3.24 -6.12
C PHE A 383 17.40 1.87 -5.84
N ILE A 384 18.31 1.44 -6.69
CA ILE A 384 19.12 0.24 -6.47
C ILE A 384 20.53 0.64 -6.06
N GLU A 385 20.94 0.22 -4.88
CA GLU A 385 22.31 0.29 -4.40
C GLU A 385 22.67 -1.07 -3.80
N LEU A 386 23.63 -1.76 -4.41
CA LEU A 386 24.11 -3.05 -3.94
C LEU A 386 25.58 -3.26 -4.33
N GLU A 387 26.28 -4.02 -3.51
CA GLU A 387 27.60 -4.55 -3.84
C GLU A 387 27.46 -5.97 -4.40
N ALA A 388 27.70 -6.13 -5.71
CA ALA A 388 27.60 -7.44 -6.34
C ALA A 388 28.82 -8.28 -5.92
N THR A 389 28.61 -9.56 -5.61
CA THR A 389 29.70 -10.49 -5.35
C THR A 389 30.05 -11.32 -6.57
N ASN A 390 29.14 -11.40 -7.55
CA ASN A 390 29.41 -12.00 -8.86
C ASN A 390 29.91 -10.94 -9.87
N PRO A 391 31.10 -11.11 -10.48
CA PRO A 391 31.63 -10.16 -11.48
C PRO A 391 30.77 -10.04 -12.74
N ASN A 392 29.86 -10.97 -13.01
CA ASN A 392 28.95 -10.95 -14.15
C ASN A 392 27.50 -10.66 -13.72
N HIS A 393 27.29 -10.06 -12.54
CA HIS A 393 25.96 -9.70 -12.06
C HIS A 393 25.30 -8.64 -12.94
N HIS A 394 24.00 -8.76 -13.19
CA HIS A 394 23.22 -7.75 -13.91
C HIS A 394 22.10 -7.23 -13.00
N SER A 395 21.97 -5.91 -12.91
CA SER A 395 20.92 -5.21 -12.15
C SER A 395 20.28 -4.12 -13.00
N ALA A 396 19.02 -3.82 -12.74
CA ALA A 396 18.38 -2.64 -13.31
C ALA A 396 17.23 -2.07 -12.46
N ALA A 397 17.14 -0.75 -12.39
CA ALA A 397 16.02 -0.08 -11.72
C ALA A 397 14.70 -0.40 -12.42
N PHE A 398 14.67 -0.36 -13.74
CA PHE A 398 13.52 -0.79 -14.54
C PHE A 398 13.90 -1.82 -15.59
N THR A 399 13.11 -2.89 -15.71
CA THR A 399 13.29 -3.92 -16.75
C THR A 399 12.02 -4.14 -17.58
N ILE A 400 12.19 -4.25 -18.90
CA ILE A 400 11.16 -4.76 -19.81
C ILE A 400 11.67 -6.02 -20.50
N TYR A 401 10.98 -7.14 -20.29
CA TYR A 401 11.31 -8.40 -20.98
C TYR A 401 10.41 -8.74 -22.16
N ASN A 402 9.18 -8.23 -22.18
CA ASN A 402 8.28 -8.35 -23.31
C ASN A 402 8.71 -7.39 -24.44
N ASN A 403 8.79 -7.88 -25.67
CA ASN A 403 9.27 -7.11 -26.83
C ASN A 403 8.14 -6.57 -27.71
N SER A 404 6.89 -6.91 -27.41
CA SER A 404 5.74 -6.67 -28.29
C SER A 404 4.71 -5.76 -27.66
N ASP A 405 4.33 -6.05 -26.41
CA ASP A 405 3.25 -5.31 -25.75
C ASP A 405 3.70 -3.92 -25.30
N PRO A 406 2.83 -2.90 -25.40
CA PRO A 406 3.16 -1.50 -25.15
C PRO A 406 3.56 -1.22 -23.69
N VAL A 407 4.58 -0.37 -23.54
CA VAL A 407 4.99 0.22 -22.25
C VAL A 407 5.06 1.72 -22.40
N GLU A 408 4.43 2.43 -21.48
CA GLU A 408 4.54 3.88 -21.35
C GLU A 408 5.24 4.22 -20.03
N MET A 409 6.29 5.03 -20.09
CA MET A 409 7.02 5.48 -18.89
C MET A 409 7.03 6.99 -18.84
N ARG A 410 6.42 7.60 -17.82
CA ARG A 410 6.43 9.06 -17.67
C ARG A 410 6.80 9.46 -16.25
N ASN A 411 7.59 10.51 -16.11
CA ASN A 411 7.87 11.12 -14.81
C ASN A 411 8.46 10.18 -13.76
N ASN A 412 9.21 9.13 -14.12
CA ASN A 412 9.81 8.22 -13.15
C ASN A 412 11.25 8.61 -12.82
N ILE A 413 11.72 8.22 -11.64
CA ILE A 413 13.13 8.22 -11.26
C ILE A 413 13.64 6.77 -11.22
N PHE A 414 14.65 6.47 -12.03
CA PHE A 414 15.30 5.17 -12.11
C PHE A 414 16.80 5.30 -11.86
N VAL A 415 17.22 4.99 -10.64
CA VAL A 415 18.60 5.11 -10.17
C VAL A 415 19.16 3.73 -9.84
N ASN A 416 20.32 3.39 -10.40
CA ASN A 416 21.03 2.15 -10.12
C ASN A 416 22.54 2.41 -9.95
N LYS A 417 23.04 2.18 -8.74
CA LYS A 417 24.42 2.41 -8.29
C LYS A 417 25.11 1.10 -7.91
N THR A 418 24.73 0.00 -8.55
CA THR A 418 25.35 -1.30 -8.29
C THR A 418 26.85 -1.24 -8.52
N THR A 419 27.63 -1.72 -7.56
CA THR A 419 29.09 -1.84 -7.69
C THR A 419 29.50 -3.29 -7.93
N PHE A 420 30.68 -3.49 -8.54
CA PHE A 420 31.17 -4.80 -8.96
C PHE A 420 32.60 -5.07 -8.44
N PRO A 421 32.99 -6.34 -8.27
CA PRO A 421 34.37 -6.69 -7.95
C PRO A 421 35.29 -6.42 -9.15
N SER A 422 36.61 -6.44 -8.94
CA SER A 422 37.60 -6.25 -10.01
C SER A 422 37.47 -7.31 -11.12
N GLY A 423 37.66 -6.91 -12.39
CA GLY A 423 37.60 -7.83 -13.54
C GLY A 423 36.18 -8.22 -13.95
N ASN A 424 35.22 -7.32 -13.73
CA ASN A 424 33.80 -7.56 -13.95
C ASN A 424 33.38 -7.37 -15.43
N ASN A 425 32.31 -8.06 -15.81
CA ASN A 425 31.54 -7.82 -17.03
C ASN A 425 30.04 -7.59 -16.70
N GLY A 426 29.76 -7.25 -15.44
CA GLY A 426 28.41 -7.02 -14.96
C GLY A 426 27.77 -5.78 -15.58
N ILE A 427 26.47 -5.63 -15.41
CA ILE A 427 25.70 -4.50 -15.95
C ILE A 427 24.87 -3.90 -14.84
N SER A 428 25.08 -2.61 -14.58
CA SER A 428 24.22 -1.73 -13.78
C SER A 428 23.51 -0.80 -14.76
N ALA A 429 22.21 -1.00 -14.98
CA ALA A 429 21.43 -0.15 -15.86
C ALA A 429 20.33 0.62 -15.11
N ALA A 430 20.04 1.85 -15.50
CA ALA A 430 18.78 2.48 -15.09
C ALA A 430 17.59 1.80 -15.80
N PHE A 431 17.70 1.63 -17.12
CA PHE A 431 16.69 1.00 -17.96
C PHE A 431 17.27 -0.20 -18.73
N TYR A 432 16.70 -1.39 -18.51
CA TYR A 432 17.09 -2.62 -19.19
C TYR A 432 15.97 -3.16 -20.09
N LYS A 433 16.33 -3.62 -21.28
CA LYS A 433 15.47 -4.42 -22.16
C LYS A 433 16.10 -5.75 -22.55
N ARG A 434 15.25 -6.76 -22.75
CA ARG A 434 15.67 -8.07 -23.31
C ARG A 434 16.17 -8.00 -24.76
N THR A 435 15.92 -6.91 -25.45
CA THR A 435 16.47 -6.63 -26.79
C THR A 435 16.88 -5.15 -26.90
N PRO A 436 17.76 -4.78 -27.85
CA PRO A 436 18.08 -3.38 -28.12
C PRO A 436 16.96 -2.59 -28.82
N SER A 437 15.87 -3.25 -29.23
CA SER A 437 14.73 -2.59 -29.88
C SER A 437 13.89 -1.84 -28.86
N LEU A 438 13.48 -0.61 -29.19
CA LEU A 438 12.51 0.19 -28.42
C LEU A 438 11.11 0.23 -29.05
N SER A 439 10.81 -0.64 -30.01
CA SER A 439 9.56 -0.62 -30.79
C SER A 439 8.26 -0.74 -29.98
N ASN A 440 8.31 -1.28 -28.77
CA ASN A 440 7.15 -1.39 -27.88
C ASN A 440 7.14 -0.35 -26.74
N VAL A 441 8.11 0.58 -26.73
CA VAL A 441 8.04 1.75 -25.85
C VAL A 441 7.18 2.79 -26.56
N MET A 442 6.13 3.24 -25.89
CA MET A 442 5.15 4.17 -26.46
C MET A 442 5.77 5.56 -26.65
N GLY A 443 5.38 6.24 -27.73
CA GLY A 443 5.92 7.55 -28.08
C GLY A 443 5.58 8.69 -27.10
N SER A 444 4.63 8.47 -26.19
CA SER A 444 4.29 9.39 -25.09
C SER A 444 5.20 9.23 -23.86
N THR A 445 6.12 8.25 -23.87
CA THR A 445 7.16 8.12 -22.85
C THR A 445 8.02 9.38 -22.82
N ASP A 446 8.06 10.08 -21.69
CA ASP A 446 8.87 11.30 -21.52
C ASP A 446 9.10 11.68 -20.04
N ASN A 447 9.99 12.66 -19.81
CA ASN A 447 10.22 13.31 -18.51
C ASN A 447 10.68 12.36 -17.38
N ASN A 448 11.47 11.33 -17.68
CA ASN A 448 12.04 10.43 -16.68
C ASN A 448 13.46 10.88 -16.27
N ILE A 449 13.92 10.46 -15.09
CA ILE A 449 15.31 10.56 -14.65
C ILE A 449 15.94 9.17 -14.73
N TYR A 450 17.03 9.04 -15.48
CA TYR A 450 17.81 7.81 -15.57
C TYR A 450 19.21 8.01 -15.03
N TYR A 451 19.65 7.17 -14.11
CA TYR A 451 21.03 7.19 -13.61
C TYR A 451 21.56 5.78 -13.38
N GLY A 452 22.60 5.41 -14.14
CA GLY A 452 23.22 4.09 -14.08
C GLY A 452 24.53 4.03 -13.27
N GLY A 453 24.91 5.13 -12.60
CA GLY A 453 26.23 5.34 -12.02
C GLY A 453 27.09 6.29 -12.84
N ILE A 454 28.37 6.43 -12.47
CA ILE A 454 29.34 7.18 -13.28
C ILE A 454 29.53 6.42 -14.62
N PRO A 455 29.32 7.06 -15.79
CA PRO A 455 29.30 6.36 -17.07
C PRO A 455 30.58 5.55 -17.37
N ASP A 456 30.41 4.25 -17.60
CA ASP A 456 31.45 3.33 -18.09
C ASP A 456 30.81 2.10 -18.79
N ASP A 457 31.60 1.06 -19.11
CA ASP A 457 31.10 -0.12 -19.83
C ASP A 457 30.10 -0.98 -19.06
N ASN A 458 30.01 -0.79 -17.74
CA ASN A 458 29.18 -1.50 -16.79
C ASN A 458 28.02 -0.63 -16.28
N HIS A 459 28.18 0.69 -16.19
CA HIS A 459 27.22 1.66 -15.67
C HIS A 459 26.53 2.42 -16.80
N LEU A 460 25.27 2.06 -17.06
CA LEU A 460 24.54 2.43 -18.28
C LEU A 460 23.21 3.12 -17.97
N ILE A 461 22.83 4.10 -18.80
CA ILE A 461 21.46 4.61 -18.84
C ILE A 461 20.55 3.54 -19.43
N PHE A 462 20.93 2.98 -20.57
CA PHE A 462 20.18 1.92 -21.24
C PHE A 462 21.06 0.71 -21.57
N TYR A 463 20.54 -0.48 -21.25
CA TYR A 463 21.08 -1.74 -21.75
C TYR A 463 20.02 -2.56 -22.46
N GLY A 464 20.26 -2.83 -23.75
CA GLY A 464 19.49 -3.75 -24.57
C GLY A 464 20.24 -5.05 -24.78
N HIS A 465 19.76 -6.15 -24.22
CA HIS A 465 20.45 -7.44 -24.31
C HIS A 465 20.51 -7.99 -25.74
N ASN A 466 21.71 -8.37 -26.18
CA ASN A 466 21.95 -9.16 -27.38
C ASN A 466 23.31 -9.86 -27.26
N ASN A 467 23.39 -11.12 -27.68
CA ASN A 467 24.60 -11.93 -27.52
C ASN A 467 25.80 -11.47 -28.37
N THR A 468 25.57 -10.66 -29.41
CA THR A 468 26.60 -10.24 -30.37
C THR A 468 26.76 -8.73 -30.43
N ASN A 469 25.64 -7.99 -30.42
CA ASN A 469 25.65 -6.54 -30.51
C ASN A 469 24.63 -5.93 -29.52
N PRO A 470 24.95 -5.91 -28.21
CA PRO A 470 24.09 -5.31 -27.21
C PRO A 470 23.94 -3.80 -27.46
N GLY A 471 22.77 -3.25 -27.16
CA GLY A 471 22.61 -1.80 -27.04
C GLY A 471 23.20 -1.37 -25.71
N LYS A 472 24.22 -0.51 -25.73
CA LYS A 472 24.86 0.05 -24.53
C LYS A 472 24.90 1.56 -24.66
N ASP A 473 24.05 2.25 -23.92
CA ASP A 473 24.05 3.71 -23.86
C ASP A 473 24.50 4.11 -22.45
N GLN A 474 25.73 4.61 -22.35
CA GLN A 474 26.37 5.06 -21.12
C GLN A 474 25.84 6.43 -20.69
N THR A 475 25.51 7.29 -21.67
CA THR A 475 25.03 8.65 -21.41
C THR A 475 23.59 8.85 -21.86
N LEU A 476 22.94 9.86 -21.29
CA LEU A 476 21.58 10.24 -21.69
C LEU A 476 21.50 10.66 -23.16
N GLU A 477 22.53 11.31 -23.69
CA GLU A 477 22.61 11.70 -25.11
C GLU A 477 22.55 10.46 -26.03
N GLN A 478 23.29 9.40 -25.70
CA GLN A 478 23.27 8.14 -26.45
C GLN A 478 21.89 7.49 -26.40
N TYR A 479 21.26 7.48 -25.22
CA TYR A 479 19.91 6.94 -25.07
C TYR A 479 18.88 7.76 -25.88
N LYS A 480 18.92 9.10 -25.81
CA LYS A 480 18.03 9.97 -26.60
C LYS A 480 18.24 9.78 -28.10
N ALA A 481 19.47 9.57 -28.56
CA ALA A 481 19.76 9.23 -29.95
C ALA A 481 19.18 7.87 -30.37
N ARG A 482 19.06 6.91 -29.44
CA ARG A 482 18.38 5.62 -29.67
C ARG A 482 16.86 5.74 -29.67
N ALA A 483 16.30 6.52 -28.75
CA ALA A 483 14.86 6.75 -28.65
C ALA A 483 14.32 7.56 -29.83
N VAL A 484 15.14 8.46 -30.39
CA VAL A 484 14.88 9.29 -31.58
C VAL A 484 13.73 10.28 -31.40
N SER A 485 12.50 9.82 -31.22
CA SER A 485 11.29 10.64 -31.28
C SER A 485 10.52 10.75 -29.96
N PHE A 486 10.95 10.04 -28.92
CA PHE A 486 10.32 10.04 -27.60
C PHE A 486 11.39 10.15 -26.51
N ASP A 487 10.96 10.42 -25.28
CA ASP A 487 11.81 10.56 -24.10
C ASP A 487 12.88 11.66 -24.19
N GLN A 488 12.58 12.70 -24.96
CA GLN A 488 13.54 13.76 -25.27
C GLN A 488 13.66 14.81 -24.15
N GLN A 489 12.68 14.88 -23.24
CA GLN A 489 12.67 15.75 -22.06
C GLN A 489 13.10 15.01 -20.78
N SER A 490 13.66 13.81 -20.92
CA SER A 490 14.29 13.09 -19.79
C SER A 490 15.62 13.70 -19.34
N PHE A 491 16.03 13.37 -18.12
CA PHE A 491 17.25 13.85 -17.46
C PHE A 491 18.11 12.68 -16.94
N THR A 492 19.30 13.01 -16.46
CA THR A 492 20.19 12.09 -15.74
C THR A 492 20.74 12.79 -14.50
N GLU A 493 20.59 12.15 -13.34
CA GLU A 493 20.98 12.73 -12.04
C GLU A 493 21.13 11.63 -10.99
N ASP A 494 22.18 11.70 -10.16
CA ASP A 494 22.25 10.98 -8.90
C ASP A 494 21.36 11.74 -7.90
N VAL A 495 20.07 11.40 -7.88
CA VAL A 495 19.04 12.17 -7.15
C VAL A 495 19.38 12.19 -5.64
N PRO A 496 19.33 13.35 -4.98
CA PRO A 496 19.70 13.50 -3.56
C PRO A 496 18.56 13.04 -2.64
N PHE A 497 18.39 11.72 -2.54
CA PHE A 497 17.46 11.11 -1.60
C PHE A 497 17.86 11.37 -0.14
N VAL A 498 16.89 11.46 0.76
CA VAL A 498 17.10 11.61 2.20
C VAL A 498 17.89 10.43 2.78
N ALA A 499 17.56 9.19 2.37
CA ALA A 499 18.31 7.98 2.71
C ALA A 499 18.11 6.86 1.67
N GLY A 500 18.85 5.75 1.77
CA GLY A 500 18.72 4.62 0.84
C GLY A 500 17.38 3.86 0.93
N ASP A 501 16.67 3.97 2.05
CA ASP A 501 15.33 3.44 2.29
C ASP A 501 14.28 4.55 2.51
N ASP A 502 14.67 5.80 2.30
CA ASP A 502 13.79 6.96 2.35
C ASP A 502 14.01 7.83 1.10
N LEU A 503 13.20 7.56 0.08
CA LEU A 503 13.38 8.10 -1.27
C LEU A 503 12.68 9.45 -1.49
N HIS A 504 12.23 10.12 -0.42
CA HIS A 504 11.94 11.54 -0.48
C HIS A 504 13.19 12.31 -0.86
N ILE A 505 13.01 13.46 -1.49
CA ILE A 505 14.09 14.32 -1.94
C ILE A 505 14.28 15.43 -0.91
N ASP A 506 15.53 15.70 -0.52
CA ASP A 506 15.82 16.79 0.39
C ASP A 506 15.34 18.13 -0.21
N VAL A 507 14.41 18.80 0.49
CA VAL A 507 13.79 20.07 0.10
C VAL A 507 14.78 21.20 -0.18
N SER A 508 15.98 21.13 0.40
CA SER A 508 17.05 22.10 0.22
C SER A 508 17.96 21.82 -0.98
N SER A 509 17.84 20.62 -1.57
CA SER A 509 18.67 20.20 -2.70
C SER A 509 18.19 20.78 -4.02
N SER A 510 19.15 21.19 -4.85
CA SER A 510 18.88 21.43 -6.27
C SER A 510 18.83 20.08 -6.99
N THR A 511 17.73 19.80 -7.66
CA THR A 511 17.50 18.54 -8.38
C THR A 511 16.81 18.77 -9.72
N GLN A 512 17.06 17.90 -10.70
CA GLN A 512 16.31 17.85 -11.95
C GLN A 512 14.88 17.34 -11.76
N ALA A 513 14.56 16.72 -10.62
CA ALA A 513 13.20 16.24 -10.36
C ALA A 513 12.19 17.38 -10.22
N ARG A 514 12.62 18.52 -9.65
CA ARG A 514 11.76 19.64 -9.33
C ARG A 514 11.18 20.31 -10.58
N ALA A 515 9.86 20.42 -10.64
CA ALA A 515 9.04 21.11 -11.63
C ALA A 515 9.32 20.73 -13.09
N ASN A 516 9.74 19.49 -13.33
CA ASN A 516 10.13 18.99 -14.66
C ASN A 516 9.29 17.82 -15.16
N ALA A 517 8.27 17.38 -14.41
CA ALA A 517 7.32 16.38 -14.88
C ALA A 517 6.22 17.00 -15.75
N GLN A 518 5.51 16.14 -16.48
CA GLN A 518 4.29 16.50 -17.21
C GLN A 518 3.07 15.89 -16.53
N PRO A 519 2.00 16.65 -16.22
CA PRO A 519 0.81 16.09 -15.57
C PRO A 519 0.26 14.85 -16.28
N ILE A 520 -0.17 13.87 -15.48
CA ILE A 520 -0.84 12.66 -15.96
C ILE A 520 -2.34 12.84 -15.70
N LEU A 521 -3.07 13.22 -16.74
CA LEU A 521 -4.53 13.39 -16.70
C LEU A 521 -5.27 12.22 -17.36
N GLU A 522 -4.59 11.52 -18.26
CA GLU A 522 -5.10 10.41 -19.05
C GLU A 522 -4.08 9.26 -19.02
N PRO A 523 -4.54 8.00 -19.08
CA PRO A 523 -5.95 7.56 -19.14
C PRO A 523 -6.66 7.56 -17.77
N PHE A 524 -5.91 7.85 -16.71
CA PHE A 524 -6.41 8.16 -15.38
C PHE A 524 -5.56 9.29 -14.81
N THR A 525 -6.13 10.03 -13.86
CA THR A 525 -5.43 11.15 -13.22
C THR A 525 -4.52 10.66 -12.10
N VAL A 526 -3.29 11.19 -12.05
CA VAL A 526 -2.38 11.08 -10.90
C VAL A 526 -2.09 12.50 -10.42
N ASP A 527 -2.92 12.98 -9.49
CA ASP A 527 -2.95 14.36 -8.99
C ASP A 527 -2.43 14.51 -7.55
N VAL A 528 -2.02 13.41 -6.93
CA VAL A 528 -1.30 13.39 -5.65
C VAL A 528 -0.05 12.53 -5.76
N ASP A 529 0.88 12.72 -4.84
CA ASP A 529 2.14 11.97 -4.74
C ASP A 529 2.02 10.73 -3.81
N TYR A 530 3.14 10.25 -3.28
CA TYR A 530 3.19 9.14 -2.33
C TYR A 530 2.56 9.47 -0.97
N ASP A 531 2.78 10.68 -0.43
CA ASP A 531 2.27 11.12 0.87
C ASP A 531 0.86 11.71 0.81
N GLY A 532 0.32 11.83 -0.41
CA GLY A 532 -0.99 12.44 -0.66
C GLY A 532 -0.92 13.96 -0.82
N MET A 533 0.27 14.52 -1.02
CA MET A 533 0.43 15.92 -1.38
C MET A 533 -0.05 16.14 -2.83
N PRO A 534 -0.85 17.19 -3.10
CA PRO A 534 -1.27 17.53 -4.45
C PRO A 534 -0.08 17.80 -5.36
N ARG A 535 -0.15 17.33 -6.60
CA ARG A 535 0.82 17.63 -7.64
C ARG A 535 0.50 18.96 -8.30
N ASP A 536 1.53 19.76 -8.64
CA ASP A 536 1.30 20.99 -9.41
C ASP A 536 0.60 20.66 -10.73
N ALA A 537 -0.44 21.44 -11.05
CA ALA A 537 -1.31 21.17 -12.20
C ALA A 537 -0.63 21.37 -13.57
N THR A 538 0.58 21.94 -13.61
CA THR A 538 1.30 22.31 -14.83
C THR A 538 2.74 21.77 -14.88
N THR A 539 3.45 21.83 -13.76
CA THR A 539 4.85 21.44 -13.61
C THR A 539 5.04 20.66 -12.32
N PRO A 540 4.48 19.45 -12.21
CA PRO A 540 4.72 18.56 -11.08
C PRO A 540 6.18 18.11 -11.00
N ASP A 541 6.55 17.45 -9.92
CA ASP A 541 7.88 16.88 -9.72
C ASP A 541 7.99 15.47 -10.34
N ILE A 542 9.17 15.13 -10.87
CA ILE A 542 9.46 13.78 -11.38
C ILE A 542 9.66 12.85 -10.18
N GLY A 543 9.04 11.68 -10.21
CA GLY A 543 9.13 10.68 -9.15
C GLY A 543 7.91 10.64 -8.23
N ALA A 544 8.01 9.82 -7.20
CA ALA A 544 6.91 9.53 -6.27
C ALA A 544 6.65 10.62 -5.24
N ASP A 545 7.52 11.62 -5.13
CA ASP A 545 7.54 12.66 -4.09
C ASP A 545 7.34 14.03 -4.75
N GLU A 546 6.40 14.83 -4.25
CA GLU A 546 6.32 16.27 -4.56
C GLU A 546 7.14 17.04 -3.52
N ILE A 547 8.15 17.76 -3.99
CA ILE A 547 9.13 18.37 -3.11
C ILE A 547 8.59 19.69 -2.59
N SER A 548 8.17 19.69 -1.32
CA SER A 548 7.79 20.93 -0.65
C SER A 548 8.91 22.00 -0.69
N TYR A 549 8.50 23.26 -0.70
CA TYR A 549 9.35 24.41 -0.48
C TYR A 549 9.74 24.48 1.00
N ALA A 550 11.04 24.67 1.25
CA ALA A 550 11.58 24.79 2.60
C ALA A 550 11.11 26.06 3.35
N TYR A 551 10.43 26.98 2.67
CA TYR A 551 9.90 28.22 3.23
C TYR A 551 8.37 28.25 3.17
N PRO A 552 7.70 29.06 4.02
CA PRO A 552 6.25 29.18 4.00
C PRO A 552 5.74 30.06 2.85
N THR A 553 4.45 29.95 2.55
CA THR A 553 3.73 30.92 1.71
C THR A 553 3.74 32.33 2.31
N THR A 554 3.27 33.32 1.56
CA THR A 554 3.18 34.71 2.01
C THR A 554 1.89 34.99 2.79
N ALA A 555 1.91 36.00 3.65
CA ALA A 555 0.69 36.53 4.24
C ALA A 555 -0.13 37.30 3.20
N ILE A 556 -1.45 37.29 3.36
CA ILE A 556 -2.40 37.92 2.44
C ILE A 556 -3.41 38.78 3.21
N GLU A 557 -4.24 39.52 2.49
CA GLU A 557 -5.38 40.29 3.04
C GLU A 557 -4.99 41.20 4.23
N PRO A 558 -4.11 42.20 4.01
CA PRO A 558 -3.70 43.10 5.07
C PRO A 558 -4.85 43.93 5.64
N VAL A 559 -4.77 44.22 6.93
CA VAL A 559 -5.63 45.14 7.67
C VAL A 559 -4.74 46.09 8.47
N PRO A 560 -4.73 47.41 8.17
CA PRO A 560 -5.46 48.11 7.10
C PRO A 560 -5.14 47.58 5.70
N SER A 561 -6.10 47.67 4.78
CA SER A 561 -5.91 47.21 3.41
C SER A 561 -4.78 47.96 2.71
N ASN A 562 -4.08 47.30 1.79
CA ASN A 562 -2.97 47.91 1.06
C ASN A 562 -3.45 49.18 0.30
N GLY A 563 -2.83 50.32 0.58
CA GLY A 563 -3.20 51.62 0.04
C GLY A 563 -4.37 52.32 0.74
N GLN A 564 -4.82 51.82 1.90
CA GLN A 564 -5.91 52.45 2.65
C GLN A 564 -5.52 53.84 3.15
N ASN A 565 -6.38 54.82 2.91
CA ASN A 565 -6.22 56.20 3.39
C ASN A 565 -7.15 56.47 4.59
N GLN A 566 -6.84 57.54 5.34
CA GLN A 566 -7.63 57.97 6.50
C GLN A 566 -7.72 56.89 7.60
N VAL A 567 -6.65 56.14 7.80
CA VAL A 567 -6.54 55.20 8.92
C VAL A 567 -6.40 55.98 10.22
N SER A 568 -7.09 55.58 11.28
CA SER A 568 -6.97 56.28 12.57
C SER A 568 -5.53 56.21 13.10
N VAL A 569 -5.01 57.33 13.62
CA VAL A 569 -3.75 57.34 14.39
C VAL A 569 -3.83 56.51 15.68
N ASP A 570 -5.05 56.20 16.14
CA ASP A 570 -5.32 55.31 17.29
C ASP A 570 -5.37 53.82 16.89
N LEU A 571 -4.91 53.46 15.68
CA LEU A 571 -4.86 52.07 15.23
C LEU A 571 -3.99 51.23 16.19
N GLY A 572 -4.62 50.33 16.93
CA GLY A 572 -3.94 49.52 17.94
C GLY A 572 -3.32 48.22 17.41
N LEU A 573 -3.80 47.72 16.27
CA LEU A 573 -3.41 46.41 15.73
C LEU A 573 -3.23 46.48 14.21
N LEU A 574 -2.24 45.75 13.70
CA LEU A 574 -2.19 45.30 12.31
C LEU A 574 -2.74 43.88 12.23
N GLY A 575 -3.43 43.54 11.15
CA GLY A 575 -3.99 42.22 10.91
C GLY A 575 -3.68 41.69 9.52
N TRP A 576 -3.65 40.37 9.36
CA TRP A 576 -3.47 39.70 8.08
C TRP A 576 -4.10 38.32 8.12
N SER A 577 -4.27 37.73 6.94
CA SER A 577 -4.64 36.33 6.80
C SER A 577 -3.46 35.48 6.32
N TYR A 578 -3.49 34.21 6.68
CA TYR A 578 -2.50 33.22 6.25
C TYR A 578 -3.21 31.90 5.99
N ILE A 579 -3.02 31.37 4.78
CA ILE A 579 -3.57 30.07 4.35
C ILE A 579 -2.36 29.18 4.04
N PRO A 580 -2.12 28.12 4.83
CA PRO A 580 -1.10 27.13 4.51
C PRO A 580 -1.40 26.47 3.16
N GLU A 581 -0.36 26.27 2.36
CA GLU A 581 -0.43 25.48 1.12
C GLU A 581 0.42 24.21 1.31
N PRO A 582 -0.02 23.04 0.81
CA PRO A 582 0.69 21.76 1.00
C PRO A 582 2.14 21.80 0.51
N ASP A 583 2.40 22.53 -0.58
CA ASP A 583 3.70 22.61 -1.22
C ASP A 583 4.70 23.45 -0.43
N PHE A 584 4.31 24.06 0.70
CA PHE A 584 5.17 24.95 1.47
C PHE A 584 5.27 24.52 2.93
N SER A 585 6.46 24.66 3.50
CA SER A 585 6.68 24.42 4.92
C SER A 585 5.81 25.33 5.79
N LEU A 586 5.22 24.77 6.85
CA LEU A 586 4.46 25.58 7.81
C LEU A 586 5.38 26.59 8.53
N PRO A 587 4.94 27.84 8.74
CA PRO A 587 5.71 28.80 9.52
C PRO A 587 5.68 28.43 11.01
N ALA A 588 6.76 28.74 11.73
CA ALA A 588 6.69 28.82 13.20
C ALA A 588 5.98 30.10 13.66
N GLY A 589 5.88 31.10 12.76
CA GLY A 589 5.22 32.37 13.00
C GLY A 589 5.61 33.43 11.99
N PHE A 590 5.37 34.68 12.35
CA PHE A 590 5.38 35.83 11.46
C PHE A 590 6.25 36.95 12.03
N LYS A 591 7.25 37.39 11.27
CA LYS A 591 8.01 38.60 11.55
C LYS A 591 7.27 39.79 10.98
N LEU A 592 6.99 40.80 11.79
CA LEU A 592 6.25 41.98 11.36
C LEU A 592 7.18 43.19 11.32
N TYR A 593 7.25 43.86 10.18
CA TYR A 593 8.07 45.05 9.99
C TYR A 593 7.18 46.25 9.67
N ILE A 594 7.50 47.43 10.21
CA ILE A 594 6.82 48.69 9.90
C ILE A 594 7.79 49.86 9.94
N GLY A 595 7.64 50.81 9.01
CA GLY A 595 8.49 51.99 8.92
C GLY A 595 7.90 53.09 8.05
N LEU A 596 8.62 54.21 7.98
CA LEU A 596 8.24 55.41 7.21
C LEU A 596 8.73 55.36 5.75
N THR A 597 9.50 54.34 5.38
CA THR A 597 10.01 54.16 4.02
C THR A 597 9.76 52.73 3.55
N ALA A 598 9.67 52.55 2.23
CA ALA A 598 9.45 51.24 1.64
C ALA A 598 10.60 50.24 1.86
N ASN A 599 11.80 50.72 2.21
CA ASN A 599 12.97 49.87 2.43
C ASN A 599 13.06 49.42 3.89
N LEU A 600 12.25 48.43 4.26
CA LEU A 600 12.21 47.86 5.62
C LEU A 600 13.35 46.86 5.84
N THR A 601 14.08 47.05 6.93
CA THR A 601 15.24 46.26 7.36
C THR A 601 15.01 45.64 8.74
N GLU A 602 15.98 44.88 9.27
CA GLU A 602 15.90 44.28 10.61
C GLU A 602 15.73 45.30 11.75
N SER A 603 16.13 46.57 11.57
CA SER A 603 15.86 47.60 12.58
C SER A 603 14.39 48.01 12.66
N ASP A 604 13.61 47.70 11.63
CA ASP A 604 12.19 48.04 11.51
C ASP A 604 11.27 46.89 11.99
N LEU A 605 11.85 45.82 12.56
CA LEU A 605 11.11 44.69 13.11
C LEU A 605 10.31 45.13 14.34
N LEU A 606 8.99 45.09 14.22
CA LEU A 606 8.05 45.37 15.31
C LEU A 606 7.93 44.21 16.28
N GLY A 607 7.93 42.97 15.78
CA GLY A 607 7.85 41.79 16.64
C GLY A 607 7.54 40.48 15.91
N TRP A 608 7.34 39.45 16.71
CA TRP A 608 7.04 38.08 16.27
C TRP A 608 5.64 37.66 16.72
N THR A 609 4.85 37.12 15.80
CA THR A 609 3.54 36.51 16.09
C THR A 609 3.62 35.01 15.83
N PRO A 610 3.45 34.13 16.83
CA PRO A 610 3.49 32.69 16.62
C PRO A 610 2.39 32.19 15.67
N TYR A 611 2.72 31.20 14.85
CA TYR A 611 1.73 30.46 14.08
C TYR A 611 0.94 29.53 15.00
N VAL A 612 -0.35 29.38 14.70
CA VAL A 612 -1.26 28.49 15.42
C VAL A 612 -2.01 27.67 14.38
N THR A 613 -1.88 26.35 14.43
CA THR A 613 -2.51 25.43 13.49
C THR A 613 -4.03 25.63 13.44
N GLY A 614 -4.57 25.77 12.23
CA GLY A 614 -6.01 25.97 11.98
C GLY A 614 -6.51 27.40 12.16
N GLN A 615 -5.66 28.33 12.61
CA GLN A 615 -5.96 29.76 12.62
C GLN A 615 -5.61 30.37 11.26
N THR A 616 -6.51 31.15 10.69
CA THR A 616 -6.30 31.78 9.37
C THR A 616 -6.12 33.29 9.45
N ASN A 617 -6.53 33.92 10.56
CA ASN A 617 -6.44 35.37 10.75
C ASN A 617 -5.55 35.69 11.95
N TYR A 618 -4.62 36.60 11.76
CA TYR A 618 -3.62 36.97 12.77
C TYR A 618 -3.60 38.47 12.97
N THR A 619 -3.12 38.89 14.13
CA THR A 619 -2.94 40.30 14.47
C THR A 619 -1.69 40.51 15.28
N ALA A 620 -1.08 41.68 15.17
CA ALA A 620 0.00 42.11 16.04
C ALA A 620 -0.26 43.51 16.59
N SER A 621 0.21 43.75 17.81
CA SER A 621 0.09 45.03 18.49
C SER A 621 1.02 46.07 17.89
N LEU A 622 0.49 47.27 17.62
CA LEU A 622 1.27 48.47 17.32
C LEU A 622 1.75 49.20 18.58
N SER A 623 1.55 48.61 19.76
CA SER A 623 2.01 49.19 21.03
C SER A 623 3.51 49.48 21.00
N GLY A 624 3.88 50.76 21.08
CA GLY A 624 5.28 51.21 21.03
C GLY A 624 5.71 51.80 19.69
N PHE A 625 4.84 51.79 18.67
CA PHE A 625 5.07 52.45 17.38
C PHE A 625 4.00 53.53 17.16
N PRO A 626 4.23 54.79 17.59
CA PRO A 626 3.24 55.85 17.48
C PRO A 626 2.99 56.23 16.01
N LEU A 627 1.73 56.53 15.68
CA LEU A 627 1.32 56.99 14.36
C LEU A 627 1.08 58.50 14.36
N ASP A 628 1.59 59.18 13.34
CA ASP A 628 1.50 60.62 13.12
C ASP A 628 0.49 60.93 12.02
N TYR A 629 -0.35 61.94 12.21
CA TYR A 629 -1.34 62.38 11.22
C TYR A 629 -0.73 62.65 9.84
N ALA A 630 -1.51 62.34 8.78
CA ALA A 630 -1.14 62.57 7.39
C ALA A 630 0.17 61.87 6.96
N THR A 631 0.52 60.77 7.64
CA THR A 631 1.76 60.03 7.39
C THR A 631 1.45 58.69 6.74
N THR A 632 2.26 58.33 5.74
CA THR A 632 2.21 57.03 5.09
C THR A 632 3.20 56.08 5.73
N TYR A 633 2.71 54.91 6.13
CA TYR A 633 3.49 53.83 6.72
C TYR A 633 3.58 52.67 5.75
N TYR A 634 4.75 52.06 5.69
CA TYR A 634 5.03 50.84 4.94
C TYR A 634 5.24 49.70 5.92
N TRP A 635 4.65 48.55 5.64
CA TRP A 635 4.75 47.39 6.51
C TRP A 635 4.69 46.08 5.72
N LYS A 636 5.22 45.02 6.30
CA LYS A 636 5.15 43.66 5.71
C LYS A 636 5.12 42.62 6.81
N VAL A 637 4.48 41.50 6.49
CA VAL A 637 4.47 40.29 7.31
C VAL A 637 5.31 39.24 6.59
N VAL A 638 6.35 38.74 7.26
CA VAL A 638 7.23 37.69 6.73
C VAL A 638 6.97 36.41 7.53
N PRO A 639 6.15 35.48 7.01
CA PRO A 639 6.06 34.12 7.53
C PRO A 639 7.45 33.46 7.53
N SER A 640 7.78 32.73 8.58
CA SER A 640 9.11 32.12 8.73
C SER A 640 9.03 30.84 9.54
N VAL A 641 9.83 29.83 9.18
CA VAL A 641 9.92 28.58 9.95
C VAL A 641 10.70 28.75 11.26
N ASN A 642 11.38 29.88 11.45
CA ASN A 642 12.07 30.20 12.70
C ASN A 642 12.18 31.72 12.94
N ALA A 643 11.93 32.16 14.17
CA ALA A 643 11.97 33.58 14.55
C ALA A 643 13.31 34.29 14.25
N SER A 644 14.43 33.57 14.29
CA SER A 644 15.79 34.13 14.13
C SER A 644 16.59 33.54 12.97
N GLY A 645 16.20 32.36 12.46
CA GLY A 645 17.01 31.59 11.50
C GLY A 645 16.45 31.49 10.08
N GLY A 646 15.17 31.81 9.85
CA GLY A 646 14.51 31.47 8.59
C GLY A 646 14.49 29.94 8.34
N PRO A 647 14.35 29.49 7.09
CA PRO A 647 14.05 30.31 5.90
C PRO A 647 12.73 31.08 6.02
N ASP A 648 12.77 32.29 5.46
CA ASP A 648 11.65 33.22 5.39
C ASP A 648 10.88 33.02 4.08
N ALA A 649 9.58 33.31 4.09
CA ALA A 649 8.76 33.32 2.88
C ALA A 649 9.41 34.21 1.81
N THR A 650 9.40 33.73 0.56
CA THR A 650 9.89 34.51 -0.58
C THR A 650 8.75 35.31 -1.21
N GLY A 651 9.07 36.39 -1.93
CA GLY A 651 8.06 37.19 -2.63
C GLY A 651 7.09 37.97 -1.71
N VAL A 652 7.46 38.19 -0.44
CA VAL A 652 6.62 38.92 0.53
C VAL A 652 6.26 40.31 0.00
N GLU A 653 4.96 40.58 -0.09
CA GLU A 653 4.43 41.87 -0.51
C GLU A 653 4.70 42.96 0.54
N LEU A 654 5.05 44.15 0.07
CA LEU A 654 5.11 45.35 0.89
C LEU A 654 3.75 46.07 0.82
N TRP A 655 3.14 46.26 1.97
CA TRP A 655 1.87 46.97 2.10
C TRP A 655 2.08 48.38 2.64
N GLN A 656 1.11 49.26 2.40
CA GLN A 656 1.13 50.62 2.93
C GLN A 656 -0.26 51.11 3.35
N PHE A 657 -0.30 52.08 4.26
CA PHE A 657 -1.51 52.84 4.58
C PHE A 657 -1.16 54.28 5.00
N THR A 658 -2.14 55.18 4.95
CA THR A 658 -1.98 56.59 5.33
C THR A 658 -2.95 56.98 6.43
N THR A 659 -2.44 57.59 7.50
CA THR A 659 -3.22 58.08 8.66
C THR A 659 -3.68 59.52 8.54
#